data_AF-A0A7Z2VI56-F1
#
_entry.id   AF-A0A7Z2VI56-F1
#
_cell.length_a   1.000
_cell.length_b   1.000
_cell.length_c   1.000
_cell.angle_alpha   90.00
_cell.angle_beta   90.00
_cell.angle_gamma   90.00
#
_symmetry.space_group_name_H-M   'P 1'
#
loop_
_entity.id
_entity.type
_entity.pdbx_description
1 polymer ?
#
loop_
_entity_poly.entity_id
_entity_poly.type
_entity_poly.pdbx_seq_one_letter_code
_entity_poly.pdbx_strand_id
1 'polypeptide(L)'
;MRTHSLNKLEYDRVIGILSSYVSTYLGKRHVEQLSPFQDRNVIARRLAETQEASRLLAKGGHPPLPSLEGMETLTALLGTGYVMTEQEFGFAAQFARSCEQLRQYMAAKKADSPEVAAYGTSMFDLKPLRETIEACIDRGHIVDTASAELHKIRKKIRTAEERLQKKLEGMLSRYSDILQERLVSQRSGRYVLPIKKEYRKRVPGTVLDESSSGQTVFVEPSESAGLQMELSALRTEENREQSQILARLTGEIESYSHEISVNMETVGHYDFLFAKAKWGLAIGGVAPELNDDRLIDLREARHPLLAAKPVPLNVRLGDGYQALLVTGPNTGGKTVALKTVGLLTLMAQSGLLIPAAPGSRIAVFRSVEVDIGDDQSLDSSLSTFSSHLRNVIDILAHAGSSTLVLLDELATGTDPGEGVGLSIAVLEELHRRGSVLMATTHFNEIKEYARVTPGFRNARMAFDEETLSPLYRLDMGEAGNSYAFVIAAKLGISKAIIERARTIADSLKENRGQTSIPAQSAAPSGSPYARSGRDNRNENRKPIKEVAEGGDSLKKISWSVGDVVFIPQLRKPGVVYRLPDEKGNMIVQVQKEKITINHKRIRKFIDKKHLYPGENYDMDIVFDTVENRKKRHLMGKRHVEGLIIEKPGED
;
A
#
# COMPACT_ATOMS: atom_id res chain seq x y z
N MET A 1 18.40 1.94 -2.93
CA MET A 1 18.07 1.81 -1.50
C MET A 1 17.73 0.37 -1.17
N ARG A 2 18.10 -0.13 0.01
CA ARG A 2 17.81 -1.51 0.42
C ARG A 2 16.37 -1.65 0.89
N THR A 3 15.68 -2.73 0.51
CA THR A 3 14.30 -3.02 0.93
C THR A 3 14.16 -3.09 2.45
N HIS A 4 15.17 -3.63 3.14
CA HIS A 4 15.19 -3.66 4.61
C HIS A 4 15.02 -2.26 5.21
N SER A 5 15.81 -1.28 4.74
CA SER A 5 15.75 0.09 5.24
C SER A 5 14.43 0.79 4.93
N LEU A 6 13.89 0.60 3.72
CA LEU A 6 12.59 1.15 3.34
C LEU A 6 11.47 0.65 4.27
N ASN A 7 11.48 -0.65 4.59
CA ASN A 7 10.47 -1.26 5.46
C ASN A 7 10.62 -0.80 6.92
N LYS A 8 11.85 -0.78 7.46
CA LYS A 8 12.11 -0.35 8.85
C LYS A 8 11.77 1.13 9.08
N LEU A 9 11.94 1.96 8.06
CA LEU A 9 11.55 3.37 8.05
C LEU A 9 10.08 3.60 7.64
N GLU A 10 9.30 2.55 7.39
CA GLU A 10 7.88 2.62 7.06
C GLU A 10 7.58 3.42 5.78
N TYR A 11 8.51 3.40 4.81
CA TYR A 11 8.36 4.08 3.53
C TYR A 11 7.21 3.48 2.70
N ASP A 12 6.96 2.19 2.82
CA ASP A 12 5.82 1.49 2.23
C ASP A 12 4.48 2.08 2.68
N ARG A 13 4.36 2.49 3.95
CA ARG A 13 3.16 3.17 4.47
C ARG A 13 2.98 4.55 3.83
N VAL A 14 4.06 5.28 3.58
CA VAL A 14 4.02 6.54 2.83
C VAL A 14 3.50 6.31 1.41
N ILE A 15 3.99 5.29 0.71
CA ILE A 15 3.50 4.92 -0.63
C ILE A 15 2.02 4.53 -0.60
N GLY A 16 1.59 3.76 0.41
CA GLY A 16 0.18 3.40 0.60
C GLY A 16 -0.73 4.60 0.81
N ILE A 17 -0.31 5.58 1.63
CA ILE A 17 -1.06 6.83 1.82
C ILE A 17 -1.12 7.61 0.50
N LEU A 18 0.01 7.78 -0.20
CA LEU A 18 0.07 8.52 -1.46
C LEU A 18 -0.85 7.90 -2.52
N SER A 19 -0.94 6.57 -2.58
CA SER A 19 -1.84 5.85 -3.49
C SER A 19 -3.31 6.22 -3.28
N SER A 20 -3.71 6.56 -2.05
CA SER A 20 -5.09 7.02 -1.77
C SER A 20 -5.42 8.41 -2.34
N TYR A 21 -4.42 9.21 -2.72
CA TYR A 21 -4.61 10.55 -3.32
C TYR A 21 -4.72 10.52 -4.85
N VAL A 22 -4.50 9.36 -5.47
CA VAL A 22 -4.48 9.14 -6.91
C VAL A 22 -5.81 8.58 -7.38
N SER A 23 -6.30 9.06 -8.53
CA SER A 23 -7.61 8.69 -9.07
C SER A 23 -7.53 7.72 -10.26
N THR A 24 -6.45 7.76 -11.02
CA THR A 24 -6.26 7.00 -12.27
C THR A 24 -5.37 5.77 -12.06
N TYR A 25 -5.54 4.75 -12.91
CA TYR A 25 -4.69 3.55 -12.85
C TYR A 25 -3.24 3.85 -13.25
N LEU A 26 -2.99 4.74 -14.23
CA LEU A 26 -1.63 5.17 -14.59
C LEU A 26 -0.96 5.96 -13.46
N GLY A 27 -1.70 6.84 -12.78
CA GLY A 27 -1.20 7.51 -11.59
C GLY A 27 -0.80 6.50 -10.50
N LYS A 28 -1.59 5.43 -10.31
CA LYS A 28 -1.28 4.40 -9.29
C LYS A 28 -0.02 3.64 -9.66
N ARG A 29 0.15 3.30 -10.94
CA ARG A 29 1.38 2.70 -11.46
C ARG A 29 2.61 3.57 -11.16
N HIS A 30 2.51 4.90 -11.30
CA HIS A 30 3.61 5.80 -10.94
C HIS A 30 3.91 5.83 -9.44
N VAL A 31 2.89 5.73 -8.58
CA VAL A 31 3.09 5.61 -7.12
C VAL A 31 3.78 4.30 -6.76
N GLU A 32 3.37 3.19 -7.36
CA GLU A 32 3.95 1.86 -7.11
C GLU A 32 5.43 1.78 -7.55
N GLN A 33 5.78 2.49 -8.62
CA GLN A 33 7.16 2.57 -9.12
C GLN A 33 8.01 3.62 -8.39
N LEU A 34 7.42 4.41 -7.48
CA LEU A 34 8.12 5.49 -6.80
C LEU A 34 9.17 4.94 -5.83
N SER A 35 10.43 5.29 -6.09
CA SER A 35 11.56 4.94 -5.24
C SER A 35 12.50 6.13 -5.05
N PRO A 36 13.28 6.16 -3.95
CA PRO A 36 14.24 7.23 -3.71
C PRO A 36 15.32 7.27 -4.79
N PHE A 37 15.50 8.42 -5.42
CA PHE A 37 16.56 8.70 -6.38
C PHE A 37 17.89 8.98 -5.66
N GLN A 38 19.01 8.89 -6.39
CA GLN A 38 20.36 9.14 -5.89
C GLN A 38 21.05 10.32 -6.58
N ASP A 39 20.43 10.88 -7.62
CA ASP A 39 20.95 12.03 -8.37
C ASP A 39 20.29 13.31 -7.88
N ARG A 40 21.10 14.24 -7.35
CA ARG A 40 20.63 15.51 -6.78
C ARG A 40 19.81 16.34 -7.77
N ASN A 41 20.19 16.39 -9.04
CA ASN A 41 19.51 17.21 -10.04
C ASN A 41 18.13 16.62 -10.37
N VAL A 42 18.03 15.29 -10.45
CA VAL A 42 16.75 14.60 -10.61
C VAL A 42 15.85 14.89 -9.42
N ILE A 43 16.36 14.72 -8.19
CA ILE A 43 15.59 14.98 -6.97
C ILE A 43 15.13 16.44 -6.90
N ALA A 44 16.02 17.40 -7.18
CA ALA A 44 15.72 18.82 -7.17
C ALA A 44 14.58 19.15 -8.14
N ARG A 45 14.62 18.62 -9.37
CA ARG A 45 13.56 18.79 -10.36
C ARG A 45 12.24 18.20 -9.87
N ARG A 46 12.24 16.97 -9.34
CA ARG A 46 11.01 16.33 -8.82
C ARG A 46 10.42 17.08 -7.63
N LEU A 47 11.24 17.62 -6.74
CA LEU A 47 10.79 18.46 -5.62
C LEU A 47 10.23 19.79 -6.12
N ALA A 48 10.88 20.44 -7.09
CA ALA A 48 10.41 21.68 -7.68
C ALA A 48 9.02 21.50 -8.33
N GLU A 49 8.85 20.44 -9.13
CA GLU A 49 7.56 20.06 -9.72
C GLU A 49 6.47 19.88 -8.65
N THR A 50 6.75 19.10 -7.61
CA THR A 50 5.77 18.86 -6.54
C THR A 50 5.45 20.15 -5.77
N GLN A 51 6.46 20.98 -5.50
CA GLN A 51 6.31 22.23 -4.77
C GLN A 51 5.49 23.25 -5.56
N GLU A 52 5.70 23.32 -6.87
CA GLU A 52 4.96 24.18 -7.78
C GLU A 52 3.48 23.73 -7.89
N ALA A 53 3.24 22.43 -8.07
CA ALA A 53 1.89 21.86 -8.06
C ALA A 53 1.17 22.13 -6.72
N SER A 54 1.88 22.01 -5.59
CA SER A 54 1.36 22.34 -4.26
C SER A 54 0.96 23.82 -4.14
N ARG A 55 1.78 24.75 -4.64
CA ARG A 55 1.44 26.19 -4.67
C ARG A 55 0.21 26.47 -5.54
N LEU A 56 0.10 25.79 -6.68
CA LEU A 56 -1.06 25.94 -7.57
C LEU A 56 -2.36 25.52 -6.86
N LEU A 57 -2.35 24.38 -6.17
CA LEU A 57 -3.49 23.92 -5.37
C LEU A 57 -3.79 24.87 -4.19
N ALA A 58 -2.76 25.36 -3.49
CA ALA A 58 -2.93 26.27 -2.35
C ALA A 58 -3.58 27.61 -2.74
N LYS A 59 -3.39 28.07 -3.98
CA LYS A 59 -4.07 29.24 -4.55
C LYS A 59 -5.52 28.97 -5.00
N GLY A 60 -6.08 27.81 -4.68
CA GLY A 60 -7.42 27.39 -5.10
C GLY A 60 -7.48 26.80 -6.51
N GLY A 61 -6.35 26.36 -7.06
CA GLY A 61 -6.30 25.70 -8.36
C GLY A 61 -6.93 24.30 -8.31
N HIS A 62 -7.85 24.03 -9.23
CA HIS A 62 -8.44 22.71 -9.43
C HIS A 62 -8.22 22.26 -10.89
N PRO A 63 -7.11 21.58 -11.19
CA PRO A 63 -6.86 21.03 -12.52
C PRO A 63 -7.98 20.07 -12.95
N PRO A 64 -8.57 20.24 -14.15
CA PRO A 64 -9.58 19.31 -14.66
C PRO A 64 -8.90 18.05 -15.19
N LEU A 65 -8.59 17.10 -14.29
CA LEU A 65 -7.95 15.84 -14.68
C LEU A 65 -8.93 14.95 -15.45
N PRO A 66 -8.58 14.50 -16.68
CA PRO A 66 -9.38 13.55 -17.43
C PRO A 66 -9.56 12.22 -16.69
N SER A 67 -10.77 11.65 -16.78
CA SER A 67 -10.97 10.25 -16.42
C SER A 67 -10.30 9.35 -17.45
N LEU A 68 -9.67 8.27 -16.99
CA LEU A 68 -9.14 7.20 -17.85
C LEU A 68 -10.05 5.96 -17.87
N GLU A 69 -11.27 6.09 -17.36
CA GLU A 69 -12.27 5.01 -17.38
C GLU A 69 -12.58 4.59 -18.82
N GLY A 70 -12.61 3.28 -19.07
CA GLY A 70 -12.82 2.71 -20.41
C GLY A 70 -11.64 2.82 -21.37
N MET A 71 -10.73 3.78 -21.18
CA MET A 71 -9.58 3.99 -22.06
C MET A 71 -8.54 2.86 -22.00
N GLU A 72 -8.39 2.20 -20.85
CA GLU A 72 -7.50 1.04 -20.70
C GLU A 72 -7.94 -0.11 -21.62
N THR A 73 -9.22 -0.48 -21.56
CA THR A 73 -9.79 -1.51 -22.43
C THR A 73 -9.73 -1.10 -23.90
N LEU A 74 -10.11 0.14 -24.20
CA LEU A 74 -10.08 0.68 -25.56
C LEU A 74 -8.68 0.56 -26.16
N THR A 75 -7.65 1.04 -25.46
CA THR A 75 -6.27 0.99 -25.95
C THR A 75 -5.71 -0.43 -26.06
N ALA A 76 -6.12 -1.35 -25.19
CA ALA A 76 -5.72 -2.75 -25.28
C ALA A 76 -6.32 -3.47 -26.51
N LEU A 77 -7.46 -3.00 -27.03
CA LEU A 77 -8.15 -3.59 -28.17
C LEU A 77 -7.77 -2.96 -29.52
N LEU A 78 -7.06 -1.82 -29.52
CA LEU A 78 -6.60 -1.17 -30.75
C LEU A 78 -5.70 -2.11 -31.58
N GLY A 79 -5.93 -2.18 -32.89
CA GLY A 79 -5.15 -3.00 -33.82
C GLY A 79 -5.46 -4.50 -33.77
N THR A 80 -6.42 -4.94 -32.94
CA THR A 80 -6.83 -6.35 -32.88
C THR A 80 -7.87 -6.73 -33.93
N GLY A 81 -8.42 -5.76 -34.66
CA GLY A 81 -9.56 -5.93 -35.56
C GLY A 81 -10.92 -5.89 -34.84
N TYR A 82 -10.93 -5.59 -33.54
CA TYR A 82 -12.15 -5.34 -32.77
C TYR A 82 -12.86 -4.08 -33.28
N VAL A 83 -14.19 -4.13 -33.44
CA VAL A 83 -15.02 -2.96 -33.77
C VAL A 83 -15.62 -2.41 -32.49
N MET A 84 -15.36 -1.13 -32.21
CA MET A 84 -15.80 -0.48 -30.99
C MET A 84 -17.32 -0.24 -30.99
N THR A 85 -17.88 -0.26 -29.79
CA THR A 85 -19.27 0.06 -29.47
C THR A 85 -19.48 1.56 -29.31
N GLU A 86 -20.73 2.01 -29.37
CA GLU A 86 -21.11 3.42 -29.17
C GLU A 86 -20.65 3.97 -27.81
N GLN A 87 -20.66 3.13 -26.78
CA GLN A 87 -20.23 3.50 -25.44
C GLN A 87 -18.72 3.77 -25.39
N GLU A 88 -17.90 2.97 -26.07
CA GLU A 88 -16.45 3.13 -26.13
C GLU A 88 -16.06 4.41 -26.87
N PHE A 89 -16.77 4.75 -27.95
CA PHE A 89 -16.63 6.05 -28.60
C PHE A 89 -17.00 7.21 -27.66
N GLY A 90 -18.02 7.03 -26.83
CA GLY A 90 -18.37 7.98 -25.78
C GLY A 90 -17.21 8.24 -24.80
N PHE A 91 -16.51 7.19 -24.37
CA PHE A 91 -15.31 7.33 -23.52
C PHE A 91 -14.19 8.09 -24.24
N ALA A 92 -13.90 7.75 -25.50
CA ALA A 92 -12.87 8.43 -26.30
C ALA A 92 -13.18 9.93 -26.50
N ALA A 93 -14.42 10.28 -26.84
CA ALA A 93 -14.83 11.68 -27.00
C ALA A 93 -14.76 12.47 -25.69
N GLN A 94 -15.19 11.87 -24.58
CA GLN A 94 -15.11 12.50 -23.25
C GLN A 94 -13.66 12.69 -22.80
N PHE A 95 -12.79 11.70 -23.06
CA PHE A 95 -11.35 11.81 -22.80
C PHE A 95 -10.71 12.93 -23.63
N ALA A 96 -10.97 12.98 -24.94
CA ALA A 96 -10.46 14.03 -25.84
C ALA A 96 -10.88 15.44 -25.40
N ARG A 97 -12.16 15.61 -25.03
CA ARG A 97 -12.69 16.88 -24.48
C ARG A 97 -11.99 17.27 -23.19
N SER A 98 -11.79 16.32 -22.28
CA SER A 98 -11.13 16.58 -20.99
C SER A 98 -9.64 16.91 -21.18
N CYS A 99 -8.96 16.29 -22.14
CA CYS A 99 -7.58 16.62 -22.50
C CYS A 99 -7.46 18.06 -23.00
N GLU A 100 -8.41 18.52 -23.83
CA GLU A 100 -8.45 19.91 -24.28
C GLU A 100 -8.59 20.88 -23.10
N GLN A 101 -9.50 20.60 -22.16
CA GLN A 101 -9.70 21.41 -20.95
C GLN A 101 -8.44 21.46 -20.08
N LEU A 102 -7.78 20.32 -19.87
CA LEU A 102 -6.54 20.24 -19.12
C LEU A 102 -5.42 21.06 -19.78
N ARG A 103 -5.25 20.91 -21.10
CA ARG A 103 -4.24 21.66 -21.88
C ARG A 103 -4.47 23.17 -21.79
N GLN A 104 -5.71 23.63 -21.96
CA GLN A 104 -6.07 25.05 -21.85
C GLN A 104 -5.83 25.57 -20.42
N TYR A 105 -6.23 24.80 -19.40
CA TYR A 105 -5.98 25.14 -18.00
C TYR A 105 -4.47 25.31 -17.73
N MET A 106 -3.65 24.36 -18.17
CA MET A 106 -2.20 24.38 -17.94
C MET A 106 -1.51 25.52 -18.71
N ALA A 107 -1.94 25.78 -19.95
CA ALA A 107 -1.45 26.92 -20.71
C ALA A 107 -1.70 28.25 -19.99
N ALA A 108 -2.89 28.42 -19.37
CA ALA A 108 -3.22 29.60 -18.58
C ALA A 108 -2.39 29.75 -17.29
N LYS A 109 -1.79 28.65 -16.80
CA LYS A 109 -0.96 28.62 -15.59
C LYS A 109 0.54 28.70 -15.86
N LYS A 110 0.97 28.76 -17.13
CA LYS A 110 2.38 28.78 -17.54
C LYS A 110 3.23 29.88 -16.88
N ALA A 111 2.65 31.06 -16.64
CA ALA A 111 3.38 32.17 -16.00
C ALA A 111 3.63 31.94 -14.50
N ASP A 112 2.67 31.32 -13.80
CA ASP A 112 2.75 31.05 -12.36
C ASP A 112 3.42 29.71 -12.04
N SER A 113 3.34 28.76 -12.97
CA SER A 113 3.71 27.36 -12.77
C SER A 113 4.25 26.77 -14.09
N PRO A 114 5.49 27.14 -14.49
CA PRO A 114 6.08 26.75 -15.75
C PRO A 114 6.45 25.24 -15.84
N GLU A 115 6.98 24.63 -14.77
CA GLU A 115 7.39 23.21 -14.79
C GLU A 115 6.17 22.29 -14.87
N VAL A 116 5.12 22.60 -14.10
CA VAL A 116 3.85 21.85 -14.12
C VAL A 116 3.12 22.08 -15.44
N ALA A 117 3.11 23.30 -15.97
CA ALA A 117 2.47 23.60 -17.25
C ALA A 117 3.21 22.98 -18.45
N ALA A 118 4.52 22.73 -18.35
CA ALA A 118 5.32 22.16 -19.42
C ALA A 118 4.82 20.78 -19.85
N TYR A 119 4.33 19.95 -18.93
CA TYR A 119 3.74 18.64 -19.25
C TYR A 119 2.53 18.76 -20.20
N GLY A 120 1.75 19.84 -20.11
CA GLY A 120 0.61 20.08 -21.00
C GLY A 120 1.03 20.38 -22.44
N THR A 121 2.29 20.78 -22.66
CA THR A 121 2.80 21.08 -24.01
C THR A 121 3.10 19.82 -24.82
N SER A 122 3.31 18.66 -24.18
CA SER A 122 3.45 17.38 -24.87
C SER A 122 2.12 16.73 -25.22
N MET A 123 0.99 17.31 -24.81
CA MET A 123 -0.33 16.76 -25.13
C MET A 123 -0.74 17.12 -26.57
N PHE A 124 -1.23 16.11 -27.28
CA PHE A 124 -1.78 16.26 -28.63
C PHE A 124 -3.21 16.79 -28.60
N ASP A 125 -3.56 17.53 -29.66
CA ASP A 125 -4.92 18.00 -29.87
C ASP A 125 -5.79 16.88 -30.46
N LEU A 126 -6.74 16.40 -29.67
CA LEU A 126 -7.70 15.37 -30.10
C LEU A 126 -9.04 15.97 -30.56
N LYS A 127 -9.13 17.30 -30.71
CA LYS A 127 -10.35 17.97 -31.15
C LYS A 127 -10.90 17.45 -32.48
N PRO A 128 -10.09 17.24 -33.55
CA PRO A 128 -10.60 16.71 -34.81
C PRO A 128 -11.22 15.32 -34.65
N LEU A 129 -10.55 14.43 -33.90
CA LEU A 129 -11.07 13.10 -33.58
C LEU A 129 -12.40 13.19 -32.81
N ARG A 130 -12.46 14.04 -31.78
CA ARG A 130 -13.67 14.26 -30.99
C ARG A 130 -14.83 14.72 -31.86
N GLU A 131 -14.61 15.72 -32.72
CA GLU A 131 -15.64 16.27 -33.60
C GLU A 131 -16.15 15.21 -34.60
N THR A 132 -15.27 14.37 -35.15
CA THR A 132 -15.67 13.24 -36.00
C THR A 132 -16.54 12.23 -35.25
N ILE A 133 -16.20 11.90 -34.00
CA ILE A 133 -17.00 10.99 -33.16
C ILE A 133 -18.36 11.62 -32.83
N GLU A 134 -18.39 12.85 -32.34
CA GLU A 134 -19.61 13.57 -31.93
C GLU A 134 -20.55 13.85 -33.11
N ALA A 135 -20.03 13.98 -34.33
CA ALA A 135 -20.85 14.10 -35.54
C ALA A 135 -21.62 12.81 -35.88
N CYS A 136 -21.13 11.65 -35.41
CA CYS A 136 -21.73 10.35 -35.69
C CYS A 136 -22.49 9.76 -34.50
N ILE A 137 -22.07 10.10 -33.27
CA ILE A 137 -22.58 9.50 -32.03
C ILE A 137 -22.96 10.61 -31.07
N ASP A 138 -24.23 10.63 -30.66
CA ASP A 138 -24.74 11.53 -29.63
C ASP A 138 -25.43 10.72 -28.53
N ARG A 139 -25.11 11.05 -27.27
CA ARG A 139 -25.64 10.37 -26.06
C ARG A 139 -25.60 8.84 -26.12
N GLY A 140 -24.57 8.27 -26.73
CA GLY A 140 -24.40 6.81 -26.86
C GLY A 140 -25.23 6.16 -27.97
N HIS A 141 -25.76 6.94 -28.91
CA HIS A 141 -26.49 6.44 -30.06
C HIS A 141 -25.97 7.01 -31.38
N ILE A 142 -25.96 6.20 -32.43
CA ILE A 142 -25.61 6.65 -33.78
C ILE A 142 -26.72 7.58 -34.29
N VAL A 143 -26.37 8.82 -34.64
CA VAL A 143 -27.33 9.83 -35.12
C VAL A 143 -27.78 9.53 -36.55
N ASP A 144 -28.99 9.98 -36.93
CA ASP A 144 -29.54 9.77 -38.27
C ASP A 144 -28.63 10.31 -39.38
N THR A 145 -27.88 11.37 -39.06
CA THR A 145 -26.99 12.08 -39.98
C THR A 145 -25.57 11.51 -40.03
N ALA A 146 -25.29 10.42 -39.31
CA ALA A 146 -23.96 9.80 -39.28
C ALA A 146 -23.52 9.30 -40.66
N SER A 147 -24.48 8.94 -41.54
CA SER A 147 -24.26 8.75 -42.97
C SER A 147 -25.52 9.08 -43.77
N ALA A 148 -25.33 9.42 -45.05
CA ALA A 148 -26.44 9.69 -45.95
C ALA A 148 -27.28 8.42 -46.22
N GLU A 149 -26.65 7.24 -46.24
CA GLU A 149 -27.34 5.96 -46.43
C GLU A 149 -28.15 5.57 -45.19
N LEU A 150 -27.60 5.75 -43.97
CA LEU A 150 -28.33 5.51 -42.73
C LEU A 150 -29.59 6.39 -42.65
N HIS A 151 -29.47 7.66 -43.01
CA HIS A 151 -30.61 8.57 -43.07
C HIS A 151 -31.71 8.06 -44.01
N LYS A 152 -31.33 7.61 -45.22
CA LYS A 152 -32.27 7.04 -46.20
C LYS A 152 -32.94 5.77 -45.66
N ILE A 153 -32.17 4.85 -45.07
CA ILE A 153 -32.69 3.60 -44.50
C ILE A 153 -33.67 3.89 -43.36
N ARG A 154 -33.30 4.75 -42.39
CA ARG A 154 -34.18 5.12 -41.27
C ARG A 154 -35.47 5.81 -41.73
N LYS A 155 -35.44 6.57 -42.83
CA LYS A 155 -36.65 7.14 -43.44
C LYS A 155 -37.55 6.06 -44.06
N LYS A 156 -36.97 5.07 -44.74
CA LYS A 156 -37.71 3.89 -45.25
C LYS A 156 -38.33 3.09 -44.11
N ILE A 157 -37.58 2.85 -43.02
CA ILE A 157 -38.07 2.17 -41.81
C ILE A 157 -39.29 2.89 -41.25
N ARG A 158 -39.22 4.20 -40.98
CA ARG A 158 -40.36 4.98 -40.50
C ARG A 158 -41.58 4.86 -41.40
N THR A 159 -41.38 4.94 -42.72
CA THR A 159 -42.47 4.79 -43.70
C THR A 159 -43.08 3.39 -43.68
N ALA A 160 -42.26 2.33 -43.57
CA ALA A 160 -42.72 0.96 -43.50
C ALA A 160 -43.46 0.66 -42.17
N GLU A 161 -42.97 1.19 -41.05
CA GLU A 161 -43.61 1.10 -39.74
C GLU A 161 -44.97 1.78 -39.73
N GLU A 162 -45.10 3.00 -40.26
CA GLU A 162 -46.38 3.69 -40.38
C GLU A 162 -47.40 2.91 -41.22
N ARG A 163 -46.96 2.30 -42.33
CA ARG A 163 -47.81 1.45 -43.19
C ARG A 163 -48.26 0.20 -42.45
N LEU A 164 -47.33 -0.48 -41.77
CA LEU A 164 -47.61 -1.68 -40.97
C LEU A 164 -48.59 -1.36 -39.84
N GLN A 165 -48.38 -0.26 -39.13
CA GLN A 165 -49.22 0.16 -38.02
C GLN A 165 -50.64 0.49 -38.48
N LYS A 166 -50.81 1.28 -39.55
CA LYS A 166 -52.13 1.55 -40.15
C LYS A 166 -52.85 0.26 -40.56
N LYS A 167 -52.11 -0.70 -41.12
CA LYS A 167 -52.67 -2.00 -41.54
C LYS A 167 -53.11 -2.85 -40.34
N LEU A 168 -52.33 -2.86 -39.26
CA LEU A 168 -52.66 -3.55 -38.00
C LEU A 168 -53.81 -2.88 -37.24
N GLU A 169 -53.90 -1.55 -37.23
CA GLU A 169 -55.03 -0.80 -36.64
C GLU A 169 -56.35 -1.07 -37.38
N GLY A 170 -56.30 -1.17 -38.72
CA GLY A 170 -57.44 -1.61 -39.51
C GLY A 170 -57.89 -3.04 -39.15
N MET A 171 -56.94 -3.93 -38.86
CA MET A 171 -57.25 -5.30 -38.40
C MET A 171 -57.77 -5.34 -36.98
N LEU A 172 -57.23 -4.53 -36.06
CA LEU A 172 -57.72 -4.40 -34.69
C LEU A 172 -59.21 -4.02 -34.68
N SER A 173 -59.59 -3.09 -35.57
CA SER A 173 -60.99 -2.68 -35.73
C SER A 173 -61.86 -3.79 -36.33
N ARG A 174 -61.34 -4.53 -37.32
CA ARG A 174 -62.05 -5.64 -37.99
C ARG A 174 -62.26 -6.87 -37.09
N TYR A 175 -61.33 -7.14 -36.19
CA TYR A 175 -61.31 -8.32 -35.32
C TYR A 175 -61.63 -7.99 -33.85
N SER A 176 -62.28 -6.85 -33.57
CA SER A 176 -62.55 -6.31 -32.24
C SER A 176 -63.19 -7.29 -31.26
N ASP A 177 -63.99 -8.22 -31.77
CA ASP A 177 -64.84 -9.12 -30.96
C ASP A 177 -64.14 -10.44 -30.58
N ILE A 178 -63.06 -10.77 -31.30
CA ILE A 178 -62.28 -12.00 -31.11
C ILE A 178 -60.91 -11.76 -30.48
N LEU A 179 -60.52 -10.49 -30.31
CA LEU A 179 -59.33 -10.08 -29.59
C LEU A 179 -59.52 -10.24 -28.09
N GLN A 180 -58.46 -10.65 -27.39
CA GLN A 180 -58.43 -10.58 -25.93
C GLN A 180 -58.20 -9.14 -25.44
N GLU A 181 -57.30 -8.42 -26.11
CA GLU A 181 -56.95 -7.03 -25.84
C GLU A 181 -56.95 -6.24 -27.16
N ARG A 182 -57.47 -5.01 -27.15
CA ARG A 182 -57.53 -4.14 -28.35
C ARG A 182 -56.25 -3.33 -28.54
N LEU A 183 -55.11 -4.01 -28.50
CA LEU A 183 -53.80 -3.42 -28.74
C LEU A 183 -52.93 -4.35 -29.58
N VAL A 184 -52.08 -3.76 -30.41
CA VAL A 184 -51.04 -4.52 -31.11
C VAL A 184 -49.97 -4.87 -30.09
N SER A 185 -49.61 -6.15 -29.98
CA SER A 185 -48.51 -6.60 -29.13
C SER A 185 -47.29 -6.95 -29.99
N GLN A 186 -46.13 -7.11 -29.36
CA GLN A 186 -44.90 -7.54 -30.03
C GLN A 186 -44.41 -8.84 -29.41
N ARG A 187 -44.04 -9.82 -30.25
CA ARG A 187 -43.45 -11.11 -29.85
C ARG A 187 -42.22 -11.39 -30.71
N SER A 188 -41.08 -11.61 -30.05
CA SER A 188 -39.79 -11.85 -30.72
C SER A 188 -39.47 -10.79 -31.78
N GLY A 189 -39.76 -9.51 -31.48
CA GLY A 189 -39.54 -8.40 -32.40
C GLY A 189 -40.59 -8.20 -33.50
N ARG A 190 -41.60 -9.09 -33.61
CA ARG A 190 -42.65 -9.04 -34.65
C ARG A 190 -43.98 -8.61 -34.06
N TYR A 191 -44.78 -7.83 -34.80
CA TYR A 191 -46.08 -7.38 -34.35
C TYR A 191 -47.12 -8.49 -34.51
N VAL A 192 -47.97 -8.63 -33.51
CA VAL A 192 -48.96 -9.70 -33.38
C VAL A 192 -50.26 -9.16 -32.80
N LEU A 193 -51.34 -9.84 -33.14
CA LEU A 193 -52.66 -9.59 -32.56
C LEU A 193 -52.95 -10.66 -31.48
N PRO A 194 -53.35 -10.25 -30.26
CA PRO A 194 -53.72 -11.18 -29.19
C PRO A 194 -55.15 -11.71 -29.40
N ILE A 195 -55.27 -12.90 -29.97
CA ILE A 195 -56.57 -13.52 -30.30
C ILE A 195 -56.95 -14.52 -29.20
N LYS A 196 -58.23 -14.57 -28.83
CA LYS A 196 -58.75 -15.63 -27.94
C LYS A 196 -58.56 -17.00 -28.59
N LYS A 197 -58.05 -17.99 -27.86
CA LYS A 197 -57.67 -19.31 -28.41
C LYS A 197 -58.78 -19.98 -29.20
N GLU A 198 -60.03 -19.86 -28.75
CA GLU A 198 -61.22 -20.39 -29.42
C GLU A 198 -61.48 -19.80 -30.82
N TYR A 199 -61.04 -18.56 -31.09
CA TYR A 199 -61.21 -17.88 -32.38
C TYR A 199 -59.94 -17.89 -33.25
N ARG A 200 -58.90 -18.64 -32.88
CA ARG A 200 -57.61 -18.70 -33.59
C ARG A 200 -57.74 -18.90 -35.10
N LYS A 201 -58.63 -19.79 -35.55
CA LYS A 201 -58.81 -20.13 -36.97
C LYS A 201 -59.44 -19.00 -37.80
N ARG A 202 -60.04 -17.98 -37.17
CA ARG A 202 -60.69 -16.85 -37.86
C ARG A 202 -59.72 -15.81 -38.40
N VAL A 203 -58.48 -15.79 -37.91
CA VAL A 203 -57.42 -14.90 -38.40
C VAL A 203 -56.38 -15.75 -39.14
N PRO A 204 -56.32 -15.68 -40.49
CA PRO A 204 -55.25 -16.28 -41.26
C PRO A 204 -53.90 -15.70 -40.83
N GLY A 205 -52.95 -16.57 -40.49
CA GLY A 205 -51.68 -16.12 -39.91
C GLY A 205 -50.92 -17.23 -39.22
N THR A 206 -49.75 -16.88 -38.69
CA THR A 206 -48.85 -17.80 -37.96
C THR A 206 -48.96 -17.52 -36.46
N VAL A 207 -49.05 -18.56 -35.62
CA VAL A 207 -48.93 -18.37 -34.16
C VAL A 207 -47.45 -18.21 -33.83
N LEU A 208 -47.09 -17.11 -33.18
CA LEU A 208 -45.72 -16.89 -32.72
C LEU A 208 -45.53 -17.25 -31.24
N ASP A 209 -46.59 -17.13 -30.44
CA ASP A 209 -46.53 -17.37 -28.99
C ASP A 209 -47.92 -17.64 -28.41
N GLU A 210 -47.98 -18.17 -27.19
CA GLU A 210 -49.21 -18.43 -26.42
C GLU A 210 -49.06 -17.92 -24.98
N SER A 211 -50.12 -17.33 -24.42
CA SER A 211 -50.12 -16.86 -23.03
C SER A 211 -49.91 -18.00 -22.03
N SER A 212 -49.36 -17.72 -20.86
CA SER A 212 -49.18 -18.69 -19.77
C SER A 212 -50.47 -19.38 -19.30
N SER A 213 -51.62 -18.70 -19.40
CA SER A 213 -52.95 -19.27 -19.11
C SER A 213 -53.51 -20.13 -20.25
N GLY A 214 -52.85 -20.15 -21.42
CA GLY A 214 -53.31 -20.82 -22.62
C GLY A 214 -54.58 -20.22 -23.24
N GLN A 215 -55.05 -19.05 -22.80
CA GLN A 215 -56.31 -18.46 -23.26
C GLN A 215 -56.12 -17.50 -24.45
N THR A 216 -54.93 -16.94 -24.62
CA THR A 216 -54.60 -16.00 -25.70
C THR A 216 -53.49 -16.55 -26.57
N VAL A 217 -53.70 -16.51 -27.89
CA VAL A 217 -52.71 -16.86 -28.91
C VAL A 217 -52.27 -15.60 -29.65
N PHE A 218 -50.96 -15.40 -29.74
CA PHE A 218 -50.37 -14.25 -30.41
C PHE A 218 -50.13 -14.59 -31.87
N VAL A 219 -50.99 -14.05 -32.75
CA VAL A 219 -51.00 -14.38 -34.17
C VAL A 219 -50.40 -13.24 -34.96
N GLU A 220 -49.44 -13.54 -35.83
CA GLU A 220 -49.04 -12.67 -36.94
C GLU A 220 -50.02 -12.87 -38.10
N PRO A 221 -50.82 -11.85 -38.48
CA PRO A 221 -51.73 -11.97 -39.62
C PRO A 221 -50.99 -12.12 -40.95
N SER A 222 -51.49 -12.99 -41.84
CA SER A 222 -50.91 -13.18 -43.18
C SER A 222 -50.87 -11.88 -44.00
N GLU A 223 -51.85 -11.01 -43.78
CA GLU A 223 -51.97 -9.71 -44.44
C GLU A 223 -50.90 -8.68 -44.00
N SER A 224 -50.28 -8.84 -42.83
CA SER A 224 -49.18 -7.97 -42.36
C SER A 224 -47.80 -8.59 -42.59
N ALA A 225 -47.71 -9.91 -42.80
CA ALA A 225 -46.46 -10.65 -42.92
C ALA A 225 -45.47 -10.06 -43.95
N GLY A 226 -45.96 -9.62 -45.11
CA GLY A 226 -45.12 -8.99 -46.13
C GLY A 226 -44.49 -7.66 -45.67
N LEU A 227 -45.28 -6.79 -45.04
CA LEU A 227 -44.80 -5.52 -44.47
C LEU A 227 -43.83 -5.76 -43.30
N GLN A 228 -44.06 -6.79 -42.49
CA GLN A 228 -43.11 -7.16 -41.44
C GLN A 228 -41.79 -7.69 -42.00
N MET A 229 -41.83 -8.45 -43.08
CA MET A 229 -40.63 -8.95 -43.75
C MET A 229 -39.82 -7.80 -44.37
N GLU A 230 -40.48 -6.83 -45.02
CA GLU A 230 -39.86 -5.60 -45.52
C GLU A 230 -39.20 -4.81 -44.39
N LEU A 231 -39.91 -4.57 -43.27
CA LEU A 231 -39.38 -3.88 -42.10
C LEU A 231 -38.17 -4.61 -41.50
N SER A 232 -38.23 -5.94 -41.41
CA SER A 232 -37.12 -6.78 -40.92
C SER A 232 -35.89 -6.69 -41.82
N ALA A 233 -36.07 -6.67 -43.14
CA ALA A 233 -34.99 -6.49 -44.10
C ALA A 233 -34.35 -5.10 -43.96
N LEU A 234 -35.16 -4.04 -43.84
CA LEU A 234 -34.66 -2.67 -43.65
C LEU A 234 -33.90 -2.51 -42.32
N ARG A 235 -34.35 -3.13 -41.22
CA ARG A 235 -33.61 -3.14 -39.94
C ARG A 235 -32.29 -3.89 -40.03
N THR A 236 -32.24 -4.96 -40.83
CA THR A 236 -30.97 -5.67 -41.11
C THR A 236 -30.00 -4.78 -41.91
N GLU A 237 -30.52 -4.04 -42.89
CA GLU A 237 -29.75 -3.07 -43.67
C GLU A 237 -29.23 -1.93 -42.78
N GLU A 238 -30.07 -1.43 -41.85
CA GLU A 238 -29.68 -0.44 -40.85
C GLU A 238 -28.53 -0.94 -39.96
N ASN A 239 -28.65 -2.15 -39.39
CA ASN A 239 -27.62 -2.71 -38.52
C ASN A 239 -26.27 -2.88 -39.27
N ARG A 240 -26.33 -3.22 -40.55
CA ARG A 240 -25.14 -3.33 -41.40
C ARG A 240 -24.48 -1.97 -41.61
N GLU A 241 -25.26 -0.94 -41.92
CA GLU A 241 -24.77 0.43 -42.08
C GLU A 241 -24.19 0.98 -40.77
N GLN A 242 -24.87 0.76 -39.64
CA GLN A 242 -24.37 1.13 -38.31
C GLN A 242 -23.02 0.45 -38.02
N SER A 243 -22.90 -0.84 -38.32
CA SER A 243 -21.63 -1.57 -38.15
C SER A 243 -20.50 -1.01 -39.01
N GLN A 244 -20.80 -0.56 -40.24
CA GLN A 244 -19.82 0.10 -41.11
C GLN A 244 -19.38 1.47 -40.57
N ILE A 245 -20.32 2.25 -40.03
CA ILE A 245 -20.02 3.52 -39.37
C ILE A 245 -19.08 3.31 -38.18
N LEU A 246 -19.40 2.34 -37.30
CA LEU A 246 -18.57 2.01 -36.15
C LEU A 246 -17.18 1.51 -36.55
N ALA A 247 -17.08 0.66 -37.58
CA ALA A 247 -15.79 0.19 -38.10
C ALA A 247 -14.94 1.34 -38.66
N ARG A 248 -15.56 2.27 -39.40
CA ARG A 248 -14.87 3.47 -39.90
C ARG A 248 -14.36 4.34 -38.75
N LEU A 249 -15.19 4.64 -37.76
CA LEU A 249 -14.79 5.41 -36.58
C LEU A 249 -13.72 4.70 -35.75
N THR A 250 -13.74 3.37 -35.72
CA THR A 250 -12.69 2.58 -35.05
C THR A 250 -11.34 2.81 -35.74
N GLY A 251 -11.31 2.76 -37.08
CA GLY A 251 -10.12 3.08 -37.85
C GLY A 251 -9.62 4.52 -37.66
N GLU A 252 -10.53 5.48 -37.46
CA GLU A 252 -10.16 6.85 -37.09
C GLU A 252 -9.44 6.88 -35.72
N ILE A 253 -9.98 6.24 -34.68
CA ILE A 253 -9.32 6.16 -33.37
C ILE A 253 -7.95 5.46 -33.47
N GLU A 254 -7.86 4.36 -34.23
CA GLU A 254 -6.59 3.64 -34.42
C GLU A 254 -5.50 4.53 -35.03
N SER A 255 -5.88 5.42 -35.95
CA SER A 255 -4.95 6.39 -36.54
C SER A 255 -4.41 7.42 -35.53
N TYR A 256 -5.09 7.63 -34.40
CA TYR A 256 -4.69 8.51 -33.28
C TYR A 256 -4.11 7.73 -32.08
N SER A 257 -3.80 6.45 -32.24
CA SER A 257 -3.37 5.58 -31.13
C SER A 257 -2.14 6.12 -30.38
N HIS A 258 -1.17 6.71 -31.08
CA HIS A 258 0.00 7.30 -30.47
C HIS A 258 -0.35 8.54 -29.64
N GLU A 259 -1.13 9.45 -30.21
CA GLU A 259 -1.57 10.69 -29.60
C GLU A 259 -2.41 10.43 -28.34
N ILE A 260 -3.32 9.45 -28.41
CA ILE A 260 -4.12 8.99 -27.28
C ILE A 260 -3.21 8.45 -26.18
N SER A 261 -2.25 7.59 -26.51
CA SER A 261 -1.31 7.01 -25.54
C SER A 261 -0.48 8.09 -24.83
N VAL A 262 0.07 9.05 -25.57
CA VAL A 262 0.85 10.16 -25.00
C VAL A 262 -0.01 11.03 -24.08
N ASN A 263 -1.25 11.32 -24.47
CA ASN A 263 -2.18 12.06 -23.62
C ASN A 263 -2.53 11.28 -22.34
N MET A 264 -2.75 9.96 -22.43
CA MET A 264 -3.06 9.12 -21.26
C MET A 264 -1.90 9.08 -20.27
N GLU A 265 -0.67 8.86 -20.73
CA GLU A 265 0.53 8.89 -19.88
C GLU A 265 0.73 10.28 -19.25
N THR A 266 0.48 11.35 -20.00
CA THR A 266 0.54 12.72 -19.47
C THR A 266 -0.51 12.95 -18.37
N VAL A 267 -1.74 12.46 -18.55
CA VAL A 267 -2.79 12.50 -17.52
C VAL A 267 -2.40 11.70 -16.28
N GLY A 268 -1.84 10.49 -16.46
CA GLY A 268 -1.32 9.68 -15.36
C GLY A 268 -0.22 10.38 -14.56
N HIS A 269 0.70 11.06 -15.26
CA HIS A 269 1.73 11.88 -14.62
C HIS A 269 1.15 13.07 -13.86
N TYR A 270 0.16 13.77 -14.42
CA TYR A 270 -0.50 14.88 -13.73
C TYR A 270 -1.22 14.41 -12.47
N ASP A 271 -1.97 13.31 -12.54
CA ASP A 271 -2.65 12.74 -11.38
C ASP A 271 -1.66 12.37 -10.28
N PHE A 272 -0.56 11.68 -10.63
CA PHE A 272 0.52 11.39 -9.68
C PHE A 272 1.15 12.66 -9.06
N LEU A 273 1.45 13.67 -9.88
CA LEU A 273 2.04 14.92 -9.42
C LEU A 273 1.11 15.68 -8.48
N PHE A 274 -0.16 15.82 -8.83
CA PHE A 274 -1.15 16.47 -7.99
C PHE A 274 -1.48 15.65 -6.74
N ALA A 275 -1.39 14.32 -6.77
CA ALA A 275 -1.48 13.49 -5.57
C ALA A 275 -0.34 13.79 -4.58
N LYS A 276 0.91 13.87 -5.07
CA LYS A 276 2.06 14.29 -4.23
C LYS A 276 1.85 15.68 -3.64
N ALA A 277 1.33 16.62 -4.45
CA ALA A 277 1.05 17.99 -4.02
C ALA A 277 -0.05 18.06 -2.96
N LYS A 278 -1.18 17.36 -3.16
CA LYS A 278 -2.30 17.28 -2.20
C LYS A 278 -1.84 16.69 -0.88
N TRP A 279 -1.09 15.58 -0.91
CA TRP A 279 -0.57 14.98 0.30
C TRP A 279 0.47 15.87 1.00
N GLY A 280 1.34 16.52 0.21
CA GLY A 280 2.26 17.55 0.70
C GLY A 280 1.52 18.67 1.45
N LEU A 281 0.42 19.19 0.92
CA LEU A 281 -0.40 20.19 1.63
C LEU A 281 -1.02 19.61 2.91
N ALA A 282 -1.54 18.38 2.86
CA ALA A 282 -2.18 17.74 4.01
C ALA A 282 -1.24 17.57 5.21
N ILE A 283 0.06 17.36 4.96
CA ILE A 283 1.07 17.22 6.01
C ILE A 283 1.83 18.53 6.33
N GLY A 284 1.49 19.65 5.68
CA GLY A 284 2.23 20.91 5.82
C GLY A 284 3.67 20.81 5.28
N GLY A 285 3.84 20.06 4.19
CA GLY A 285 5.13 19.73 3.61
C GLY A 285 5.76 20.85 2.78
N VAL A 286 7.08 20.92 2.81
CA VAL A 286 7.93 21.84 2.04
C VAL A 286 9.01 21.08 1.28
N ALA A 287 9.54 21.68 0.21
CA ALA A 287 10.75 21.19 -0.43
C ALA A 287 11.98 21.61 0.40
N PRO A 288 12.83 20.67 0.87
CA PRO A 288 14.08 21.01 1.54
C PRO A 288 15.14 21.50 0.55
N GLU A 289 16.12 22.25 1.04
CA GLU A 289 17.34 22.56 0.29
C GLU A 289 18.22 21.29 0.21
N LEU A 290 18.58 20.88 -1.00
CA LEU A 290 19.45 19.72 -1.20
C LEU A 290 20.92 20.12 -1.17
N ASN A 291 21.78 19.25 -0.65
CA ASN A 291 23.24 19.41 -0.68
C ASN A 291 23.98 18.08 -0.89
N ASP A 292 25.26 18.17 -1.25
CA ASP A 292 26.18 17.02 -1.34
C ASP A 292 27.21 17.03 -0.20
N ASP A 293 27.08 17.98 0.73
CA ASP A 293 28.05 18.26 1.80
C ASP A 293 27.79 17.43 3.06
N ARG A 294 26.89 16.42 2.97
CA ARG A 294 26.48 15.52 4.06
C ARG A 294 25.72 16.20 5.19
N LEU A 295 25.25 17.44 4.98
CA LEU A 295 24.52 18.21 5.96
C LEU A 295 23.03 17.83 5.98
N ILE A 296 22.55 17.43 7.15
CA ILE A 296 21.14 17.37 7.50
C ILE A 296 20.87 18.49 8.51
N ASP A 297 19.99 19.43 8.18
CA ASP A 297 19.50 20.49 9.06
C ASP A 297 17.97 20.51 8.98
N LEU A 298 17.30 19.71 9.80
CA LEU A 298 15.85 19.62 9.85
C LEU A 298 15.32 20.56 10.91
N ARG A 299 14.49 21.52 10.49
CA ARG A 299 13.87 22.52 11.37
C ARG A 299 12.39 22.24 11.52
N GLU A 300 11.92 22.21 12.76
CA GLU A 300 10.55 21.87 13.12
C GLU A 300 9.96 20.63 12.40
N ALA A 301 10.81 19.64 12.12
CA ALA A 301 10.43 18.46 11.35
C ALA A 301 9.46 17.56 12.12
N ARG A 302 8.51 16.95 11.42
CA ARG A 302 7.47 16.11 12.02
C ARG A 302 7.47 14.74 11.37
N HIS A 303 7.17 13.70 12.15
CA HIS A 303 7.00 12.37 11.57
C HIS A 303 5.63 12.30 10.87
N PRO A 304 5.56 12.07 9.55
CA PRO A 304 4.30 12.19 8.78
C PRO A 304 3.26 11.11 9.11
N LEU A 305 3.68 9.98 9.68
CA LEU A 305 2.78 8.86 10.03
C LEU A 305 2.19 8.94 11.45
N LEU A 306 2.52 9.97 12.24
CA LEU A 306 1.96 10.12 13.59
C LEU A 306 0.60 10.84 13.53
N ALA A 307 -0.43 10.22 14.10
CA ALA A 307 -1.82 10.68 14.01
C ALA A 307 -2.14 11.93 14.88
N ALA A 308 -1.44 12.11 16.00
CA ALA A 308 -1.54 13.31 16.83
C ALA A 308 -0.50 14.34 16.37
N LYS A 309 -0.80 15.64 16.48
CA LYS A 309 0.12 16.76 16.13
C LYS A 309 1.48 16.54 16.82
N PRO A 310 2.49 15.97 16.12
CA PRO A 310 3.67 15.45 16.78
C PRO A 310 4.55 16.62 17.21
N VAL A 311 5.27 16.49 18.32
CA VAL A 311 6.22 17.52 18.74
C VAL A 311 7.29 17.69 17.65
N PRO A 312 7.56 18.93 17.20
CA PRO A 312 8.54 19.17 16.15
C PRO A 312 9.97 18.82 16.61
N LEU A 313 10.71 18.20 15.70
CA LEU A 313 12.10 17.78 15.87
C LEU A 313 13.04 18.78 15.19
N ASN A 314 14.04 19.27 15.91
CA ASN A 314 15.15 20.03 15.36
C ASN A 314 16.40 19.16 15.39
N VAL A 315 16.99 18.87 14.23
CA VAL A 315 18.18 18.01 14.11
C VAL A 315 19.17 18.68 13.18
N ARG A 316 20.42 18.80 13.63
CA ARG A 316 21.56 19.16 12.80
C ARG A 316 22.58 18.02 12.84
N LEU A 317 23.13 17.63 11.70
CA LEU A 317 24.08 16.52 11.57
C LEU A 317 24.93 16.71 10.31
N GLY A 318 26.23 16.49 10.39
CA GLY A 318 27.17 16.69 9.26
C GLY A 318 27.91 18.04 9.28
N ASP A 319 27.69 18.87 10.30
CA ASP A 319 28.32 20.20 10.43
C ASP A 319 29.37 20.22 11.55
N GLY A 320 30.64 20.02 11.20
CA GLY A 320 31.74 19.92 12.16
C GLY A 320 31.79 18.60 12.95
N TYR A 321 30.79 17.73 12.78
CA TYR A 321 30.73 16.35 13.30
C TYR A 321 29.87 15.51 12.37
N GLN A 322 30.11 14.20 12.35
CA GLN A 322 29.43 13.26 11.47
C GLN A 322 28.65 12.18 12.22
N ALA A 323 28.87 12.05 13.52
CA ALA A 323 28.18 11.10 14.38
C ALA A 323 27.40 11.84 15.50
N LEU A 324 26.09 11.64 15.54
CA LEU A 324 25.20 12.17 16.57
C LEU A 324 24.70 11.03 17.47
N LEU A 325 25.02 11.11 18.76
CA LEU A 325 24.61 10.13 19.77
C LEU A 325 23.44 10.68 20.57
N VAL A 326 22.27 10.06 20.41
CA VAL A 326 21.02 10.47 21.07
C VAL A 326 20.78 9.62 22.31
N THR A 327 20.59 10.32 23.43
CA THR A 327 20.43 9.72 24.76
C THR A 327 19.07 10.07 25.36
N GLY A 328 18.65 9.32 26.37
CA GLY A 328 17.39 9.55 27.09
C GLY A 328 16.58 8.27 27.30
N PRO A 329 15.47 8.35 28.06
CA PRO A 329 14.61 7.19 28.32
C PRO A 329 14.02 6.65 27.01
N ASN A 330 13.71 5.35 26.95
CA ASN A 330 13.18 4.70 25.74
C ASN A 330 11.83 5.28 25.33
N THR A 331 11.02 5.69 26.31
CA THR A 331 9.75 6.42 26.13
C THR A 331 9.95 7.88 25.66
N GLY A 332 11.19 8.36 25.57
CA GLY A 332 11.55 9.72 25.18
C GLY A 332 11.47 10.03 23.69
N GLY A 333 11.20 9.03 22.84
CA GLY A 333 11.04 9.23 21.39
C GLY A 333 12.34 9.12 20.57
N LYS A 334 13.40 8.48 21.11
CA LYS A 334 14.69 8.29 20.40
C LYS A 334 14.51 7.60 19.04
N THR A 335 13.85 6.44 19.03
CA THR A 335 13.55 5.67 17.81
C THR A 335 12.73 6.48 16.81
N VAL A 336 11.75 7.27 17.28
CA VAL A 336 10.93 8.13 16.43
C VAL A 336 11.77 9.24 15.79
N ALA A 337 12.74 9.81 16.52
CA ALA A 337 13.67 10.79 15.95
C ALA A 337 14.51 10.19 14.81
N LEU A 338 15.07 8.99 15.00
CA LEU A 338 15.81 8.28 13.95
C LEU A 338 14.92 8.02 12.73
N LYS A 339 13.73 7.45 12.95
CA LYS A 339 12.77 7.21 11.87
C LYS A 339 12.38 8.48 11.13
N THR A 340 12.21 9.59 11.84
CA THR A 340 11.89 10.90 11.23
C THR A 340 13.01 11.32 10.30
N VAL A 341 14.27 11.34 10.75
CA VAL A 341 15.41 11.72 9.90
C VAL A 341 15.53 10.84 8.67
N GLY A 342 15.45 9.51 8.85
CA GLY A 342 15.54 8.54 7.75
C GLY A 342 14.39 8.66 6.75
N LEU A 343 13.15 8.68 7.24
CA LEU A 343 11.96 8.73 6.41
C LEU A 343 11.87 10.05 5.63
N LEU A 344 12.15 11.19 6.26
CA LEU A 344 12.15 12.47 5.56
C LEU A 344 13.25 12.56 4.50
N THR A 345 14.41 11.94 4.75
CA THR A 345 15.47 11.81 3.75
C THR A 345 14.98 10.99 2.54
N LEU A 346 14.38 9.82 2.77
CA LEU A 346 13.83 8.99 1.70
C LEU A 346 12.71 9.70 0.93
N MET A 347 11.80 10.38 1.63
CA MET A 347 10.73 11.16 1.01
C MET A 347 11.27 12.28 0.12
N ALA A 348 12.21 13.07 0.62
CA ALA A 348 12.83 14.14 -0.15
C ALA A 348 13.52 13.57 -1.41
N GLN A 349 14.27 12.48 -1.27
CA GLN A 349 14.92 11.78 -2.39
C GLN A 349 13.92 11.14 -3.37
N SER A 350 12.65 10.96 -3.00
CA SER A 350 11.58 10.54 -3.91
C SER A 350 10.83 11.71 -4.54
N GLY A 351 11.25 12.96 -4.31
CA GLY A 351 10.56 14.14 -4.80
C GLY A 351 9.26 14.46 -4.07
N LEU A 352 9.10 13.95 -2.85
CA LEU A 352 7.96 14.23 -1.97
C LEU A 352 8.31 15.41 -1.05
N LEU A 353 7.34 16.29 -0.82
CA LEU A 353 7.49 17.37 0.16
C LEU A 353 7.53 16.76 1.57
N ILE A 354 8.33 17.35 2.45
CA ILE A 354 8.53 16.86 3.82
C ILE A 354 7.90 17.82 4.83
N PRO A 355 7.24 17.33 5.89
CA PRO A 355 6.66 18.16 6.96
C PRO A 355 7.76 18.74 7.84
N ALA A 356 8.34 19.86 7.41
CA ALA A 356 9.39 20.60 8.11
C ALA A 356 9.25 22.10 7.81
N ALA A 357 9.93 22.94 8.59
CA ALA A 357 9.97 24.39 8.35
C ALA A 357 10.86 24.73 7.13
N PRO A 358 10.55 25.84 6.42
CA PRO A 358 11.41 26.38 5.37
C PRO A 358 12.86 26.60 5.83
N GLY A 359 13.81 26.41 4.91
CA GLY A 359 15.25 26.46 5.20
C GLY A 359 15.81 25.17 5.79
N SER A 360 15.00 24.11 5.92
CA SER A 360 15.51 22.76 6.21
C SER A 360 16.37 22.25 5.07
N ARG A 361 17.45 21.52 5.39
CA ARG A 361 18.43 20.99 4.45
C ARG A 361 18.57 19.48 4.57
N ILE A 362 18.66 18.79 3.45
CA ILE A 362 18.91 17.35 3.40
C ILE A 362 20.03 17.05 2.41
N ALA A 363 21.01 16.27 2.85
CA ALA A 363 22.03 15.74 1.97
C ALA A 363 21.49 14.58 1.12
N VAL A 364 21.99 14.46 -0.11
CA VAL A 364 21.67 13.32 -0.98
C VAL A 364 22.58 12.15 -0.64
N PHE A 365 21.98 11.02 -0.29
CA PHE A 365 22.68 9.79 0.09
C PHE A 365 22.44 8.69 -0.94
N ARG A 366 23.52 7.99 -1.32
CA ARG A 366 23.43 6.79 -2.15
C ARG A 366 22.79 5.64 -1.38
N SER A 367 23.04 5.56 -0.08
CA SER A 367 22.36 4.60 0.79
C SER A 367 21.90 5.20 2.12
N VAL A 368 20.73 4.75 2.57
CA VAL A 368 20.24 4.95 3.94
C VAL A 368 20.16 3.56 4.56
N GLU A 369 21.03 3.32 5.53
CA GLU A 369 21.17 2.05 6.23
C GLU A 369 20.62 2.19 7.64
N VAL A 370 19.84 1.22 8.08
CA VAL A 370 19.18 1.28 9.38
C VAL A 370 19.28 -0.04 10.11
N ASP A 371 19.49 0.06 11.42
CA ASP A 371 19.28 -1.01 12.38
C ASP A 371 18.35 -0.46 13.46
N ILE A 372 17.04 -0.55 13.22
CA ILE A 372 15.99 0.05 14.06
C ILE A 372 14.94 -1.00 14.42
N GLY A 373 14.56 -1.02 15.69
CA GLY A 373 13.36 -1.69 16.18
C GLY A 373 13.60 -2.99 16.94
N ASP A 374 12.57 -3.36 17.69
CA ASP A 374 12.46 -4.57 18.49
C ASP A 374 11.99 -5.76 17.63
N ASP A 375 12.90 -6.63 17.20
CA ASP A 375 12.54 -8.04 16.99
C ASP A 375 12.40 -8.73 18.37
N GLN A 376 11.47 -8.22 19.19
CA GLN A 376 11.09 -8.84 20.47
C GLN A 376 10.00 -9.89 20.22
N SER A 377 10.34 -10.92 19.45
CA SER A 377 9.67 -12.21 19.64
C SER A 377 10.31 -12.88 20.85
N LEU A 378 9.49 -13.33 21.79
CA LEU A 378 9.91 -13.98 23.04
C LEU A 378 10.67 -15.31 22.85
N ASP A 379 10.91 -15.74 21.61
CA ASP A 379 11.47 -17.06 21.28
C ASP A 379 12.97 -17.09 20.94
N SER A 380 13.72 -15.96 20.92
CA SER A 380 15.19 -16.06 20.82
C SER A 380 15.96 -14.76 21.11
N SER A 381 16.34 -14.49 22.36
CA SER A 381 17.31 -13.43 22.68
C SER A 381 18.63 -13.56 21.88
N LEU A 382 19.06 -14.80 21.58
CA LEU A 382 20.21 -15.10 20.71
C LEU A 382 20.01 -14.77 19.23
N SER A 383 18.79 -14.92 18.69
CA SER A 383 18.56 -14.69 17.26
C SER A 383 18.27 -13.21 16.94
N THR A 384 17.76 -12.43 17.90
CA THR A 384 17.65 -10.97 17.79
C THR A 384 19.03 -10.31 17.77
N PHE A 385 19.91 -10.59 18.76
CA PHE A 385 21.28 -10.06 18.77
C PHE A 385 22.08 -10.48 17.53
N SER A 386 21.98 -11.75 17.11
CA SER A 386 22.63 -12.23 15.89
C SER A 386 22.07 -11.59 14.61
N SER A 387 20.77 -11.26 14.57
CA SER A 387 20.13 -10.56 13.45
C SER A 387 20.66 -9.12 13.35
N HIS A 388 20.67 -8.38 14.47
CA HIS A 388 21.26 -7.04 14.55
C HIS A 388 22.74 -7.07 14.13
N LEU A 389 23.52 -8.02 14.65
CA LEU A 389 24.93 -8.10 14.30
C LEU A 389 25.16 -8.43 12.81
N ARG A 390 24.36 -9.34 12.22
CA ARG A 390 24.42 -9.60 10.78
C ARG A 390 24.08 -8.34 9.97
N ASN A 391 23.06 -7.59 10.38
CA ASN A 391 22.70 -6.33 9.75
C ASN A 391 23.86 -5.33 9.86
N VAL A 392 24.45 -5.14 11.04
CA VAL A 392 25.61 -4.27 11.25
C VAL A 392 26.82 -4.69 10.40
N ILE A 393 27.14 -5.98 10.31
CA ILE A 393 28.21 -6.49 9.43
C ILE A 393 27.97 -6.08 7.98
N ASP A 394 26.74 -6.18 7.53
CA ASP A 394 26.33 -5.88 6.17
C ASP A 394 26.29 -4.37 5.87
N ILE A 395 25.88 -3.56 6.86
CA ILE A 395 26.03 -2.10 6.83
C ILE A 395 27.51 -1.74 6.72
N LEU A 396 28.36 -2.31 7.57
CA LEU A 396 29.81 -2.11 7.54
C LEU A 396 30.41 -2.53 6.19
N ALA A 397 29.89 -3.55 5.50
CA ALA A 397 30.43 -3.96 4.22
C ALA A 397 30.28 -2.88 3.11
N HIS A 398 29.28 -2.00 3.22
CA HIS A 398 28.92 -1.05 2.15
C HIS A 398 28.91 0.43 2.57
N ALA A 399 29.03 0.73 3.87
CA ALA A 399 29.03 2.09 4.39
C ALA A 399 30.23 2.90 3.91
N GLY A 400 29.99 4.18 3.60
CA GLY A 400 30.99 5.13 3.14
C GLY A 400 30.49 6.56 3.20
N SER A 401 31.21 7.48 2.54
CA SER A 401 30.96 8.93 2.61
C SER A 401 29.59 9.40 2.08
N SER A 402 28.90 8.55 1.31
CA SER A 402 27.57 8.80 0.75
C SER A 402 26.46 7.99 1.44
N THR A 403 26.70 7.54 2.68
CA THR A 403 25.78 6.70 3.44
C THR A 403 25.31 7.40 4.70
N LEU A 404 23.98 7.42 4.91
CA LEU A 404 23.35 7.76 6.18
C LEU A 404 23.10 6.45 6.96
N VAL A 405 23.59 6.37 8.18
CA VAL A 405 23.45 5.20 9.06
C VAL A 405 22.66 5.57 10.30
N LEU A 406 21.58 4.85 10.57
CA LEU A 406 20.68 5.07 11.72
C LEU A 406 20.65 3.81 12.60
N LEU A 407 21.18 3.89 13.82
CA LEU A 407 21.35 2.73 14.70
C LEU A 407 20.58 2.93 16.01
N ASP A 408 19.69 2.02 16.35
CA ASP A 408 18.92 2.08 17.59
C ASP A 408 19.45 1.06 18.60
N GLU A 409 19.96 1.56 19.74
CA GLU A 409 20.43 0.77 20.88
C GLU A 409 21.31 -0.43 20.51
N LEU A 410 22.47 -0.14 19.89
CA LEU A 410 23.48 -1.15 19.55
C LEU A 410 23.82 -2.04 20.76
N ALA A 411 23.93 -3.34 20.49
CA ALA A 411 24.32 -4.37 21.43
C ALA A 411 23.42 -4.51 22.68
N THR A 412 22.11 -4.34 22.50
CA THR A 412 21.12 -4.77 23.50
C THR A 412 21.09 -6.30 23.61
N GLY A 413 21.08 -6.83 24.83
CA GLY A 413 20.94 -8.28 25.08
C GLY A 413 22.24 -9.09 25.24
N THR A 414 23.40 -8.43 25.39
CA THR A 414 24.70 -9.08 25.72
C THR A 414 25.29 -8.54 27.04
N ASP A 415 26.46 -9.04 27.45
CA ASP A 415 27.22 -8.46 28.56
C ASP A 415 27.45 -6.96 28.33
N PRO A 416 27.08 -6.07 29.27
CA PRO A 416 27.20 -4.63 29.08
C PRO A 416 28.60 -4.15 28.73
N GLY A 417 29.66 -4.79 29.27
CA GLY A 417 31.04 -4.41 28.97
C GLY A 417 31.41 -4.74 27.53
N GLU A 418 31.14 -5.97 27.09
CA GLU A 418 31.38 -6.39 25.70
C GLU A 418 30.52 -5.60 24.70
N GLY A 419 29.25 -5.36 25.04
CA GLY A 419 28.31 -4.60 24.21
C GLY A 419 28.71 -3.14 24.01
N VAL A 420 29.21 -2.48 25.06
CA VAL A 420 29.77 -1.12 24.96
C VAL A 420 31.01 -1.09 24.06
N GLY A 421 31.97 -2.01 24.28
CA GLY A 421 33.19 -2.07 23.48
C GLY A 421 32.91 -2.32 21.99
N LEU A 422 32.02 -3.27 21.69
CA LEU A 422 31.59 -3.54 20.32
C LEU A 422 30.89 -2.33 19.69
N SER A 423 29.98 -1.68 20.41
CA SER A 423 29.26 -0.50 19.91
C SER A 423 30.22 0.64 19.57
N ILE A 424 31.19 0.94 20.43
CA ILE A 424 32.19 1.97 20.17
C ILE A 424 33.00 1.62 18.93
N ALA A 425 33.50 0.39 18.80
CA ALA A 425 34.28 -0.05 17.65
C ALA A 425 33.49 0.03 16.32
N VAL A 426 32.20 -0.30 16.35
CA VAL A 426 31.31 -0.16 15.17
C VAL A 426 31.12 1.31 14.81
N LEU A 427 30.81 2.16 15.79
CA LEU A 427 30.60 3.60 15.56
C LEU A 427 31.88 4.27 15.03
N GLU A 428 33.04 3.89 15.57
CA GLU A 428 34.37 4.31 15.09
C GLU A 428 34.60 3.94 13.65
N GLU A 429 34.36 2.68 13.29
CA GLU A 429 34.61 2.19 11.95
C GLU A 429 33.69 2.84 10.92
N LEU A 430 32.41 3.05 11.26
CA LEU A 430 31.46 3.77 10.41
C LEU A 430 31.85 5.24 10.22
N HIS A 431 32.31 5.90 11.29
CA HIS A 431 32.81 7.27 11.24
C HIS A 431 34.10 7.37 10.40
N ARG A 432 35.04 6.45 10.59
CA ARG A 432 36.30 6.37 9.82
C ARG A 432 36.06 6.22 8.31
N ARG A 433 34.98 5.54 7.92
CA ARG A 433 34.54 5.40 6.52
C ARG A 433 33.87 6.67 5.96
N GLY A 434 33.67 7.69 6.80
CA GLY A 434 33.10 8.98 6.44
C GLY A 434 31.57 9.01 6.39
N SER A 435 30.91 7.99 6.94
CA SER A 435 29.45 7.89 6.96
C SER A 435 28.84 8.96 7.87
N VAL A 436 27.62 9.40 7.54
CA VAL A 436 26.81 10.21 8.43
C VAL A 436 26.04 9.28 9.35
N LEU A 437 26.15 9.48 10.66
CA LEU A 437 25.67 8.54 11.67
C LEU A 437 24.76 9.25 12.68
N MET A 438 23.61 8.66 12.95
CA MET A 438 22.77 8.98 14.10
C MET A 438 22.50 7.68 14.86
N ALA A 439 22.93 7.61 16.11
CA ALA A 439 22.79 6.41 16.93
C ALA A 439 22.10 6.73 18.25
N THR A 440 21.33 5.80 18.80
CA THR A 440 20.77 5.92 20.16
C THR A 440 21.54 5.04 21.12
N THR A 441 21.65 5.47 22.38
CA THR A 441 22.23 4.64 23.43
C THR A 441 21.68 4.99 24.81
N HIS A 442 21.64 3.98 25.67
CA HIS A 442 21.40 4.12 27.11
C HIS A 442 22.68 3.95 27.95
N PHE A 443 23.79 3.50 27.36
CA PHE A 443 25.07 3.29 28.05
C PHE A 443 25.81 4.60 28.26
N ASN A 444 26.28 4.87 29.48
CA ASN A 444 26.97 6.12 29.82
C ASN A 444 28.38 6.18 29.21
N GLU A 445 29.03 5.02 29.11
CA GLU A 445 30.36 4.84 28.54
C GLU A 445 30.43 5.35 27.09
N ILE A 446 29.37 5.09 26.30
CA ILE A 446 29.26 5.57 24.91
C ILE A 446 29.02 7.09 24.85
N LYS A 447 28.29 7.66 25.83
CA LYS A 447 28.09 9.12 25.93
C LYS A 447 29.41 9.83 26.21
N GLU A 448 30.20 9.27 27.12
CA GLU A 448 31.50 9.83 27.50
C GLU A 448 32.49 9.75 26.34
N TYR A 449 32.50 8.62 25.63
CA TYR A 449 33.23 8.48 24.37
C TYR A 449 32.86 9.59 23.37
N ALA A 450 31.58 9.78 23.08
CA ALA A 450 31.12 10.80 22.13
C ALA A 450 31.39 12.25 22.59
N ARG A 451 31.63 12.47 23.89
CA ARG A 451 32.00 13.78 24.46
C ARG A 451 33.45 14.16 24.16
N VAL A 452 34.36 13.18 24.16
CA VAL A 452 35.80 13.42 24.05
C VAL A 452 36.37 13.12 22.65
N THR A 453 35.63 12.38 21.82
CA THR A 453 36.09 11.98 20.49
C THR A 453 35.73 13.03 19.43
N PRO A 454 36.70 13.56 18.67
CA PRO A 454 36.43 14.45 17.54
C PRO A 454 35.52 13.79 16.48
N GLY A 455 34.60 14.56 15.90
CA GLY A 455 33.65 14.05 14.90
C GLY A 455 32.37 13.44 15.48
N PHE A 456 32.29 13.30 16.80
CA PHE A 456 31.11 12.88 17.54
C PHE A 456 30.46 14.04 18.29
N ARG A 457 29.15 13.96 18.49
CA ARG A 457 28.38 14.91 19.30
C ARG A 457 27.25 14.19 20.03
N ASN A 458 27.02 14.58 21.28
CA ASN A 458 25.87 14.11 22.05
C ASN A 458 24.62 14.96 21.79
N ALA A 459 23.47 14.34 21.92
CA ALA A 459 22.18 14.99 22.08
C ALA A 459 21.31 14.19 23.06
N ARG A 460 20.28 14.83 23.60
CA ARG A 460 19.34 14.18 24.51
C ARG A 460 17.90 14.47 24.14
N MET A 461 17.03 13.48 24.35
CA MET A 461 15.59 13.73 24.39
C MET A 461 15.24 14.40 25.72
N ALA A 462 14.65 15.59 25.62
CA ALA A 462 14.22 16.37 26.75
C ALA A 462 13.15 15.63 27.57
N PHE A 463 13.30 15.70 28.88
CA PHE A 463 12.46 15.01 29.86
C PHE A 463 12.16 15.97 31.00
N ASP A 464 10.90 16.05 31.39
CA ASP A 464 10.47 16.88 32.50
C ASP A 464 10.59 16.07 33.80
N GLU A 465 11.47 16.53 34.70
CA GLU A 465 11.77 15.87 35.96
C GLU A 465 10.65 16.02 37.01
N GLU A 466 9.80 17.04 36.89
CA GLU A 466 8.68 17.28 37.80
C GLU A 466 7.47 16.42 37.39
N THR A 467 7.11 16.48 36.11
CA THR A 467 5.95 15.73 35.60
C THR A 467 6.29 14.27 35.26
N LEU A 468 7.57 13.92 35.11
CA LEU A 468 8.06 12.63 34.60
C LEU A 468 7.49 12.27 33.23
N SER A 469 7.32 13.29 32.40
CA SER A 469 6.83 13.12 31.04
C SER A 469 7.91 13.44 30.01
N PRO A 470 8.00 12.66 28.93
CA PRO A 470 8.87 12.99 27.81
C PRO A 470 8.35 14.26 27.12
N LEU A 471 9.25 15.22 26.89
CA LEU A 471 8.93 16.45 26.16
C LEU A 471 9.06 16.28 24.64
N TYR A 472 9.61 15.13 24.19
CA TYR A 472 9.82 14.76 22.79
C TYR A 472 10.62 15.79 21.97
N ARG A 473 11.36 16.67 22.64
CA ARG A 473 12.27 17.65 22.03
C ARG A 473 13.69 17.11 22.08
N LEU A 474 14.45 17.29 21.00
CA LEU A 474 15.87 16.92 20.95
C LEU A 474 16.71 18.16 21.30
N ASP A 475 17.47 18.09 22.39
CA ASP A 475 18.40 19.13 22.83
C ASP A 475 19.83 18.74 22.38
N MET A 476 20.44 19.55 21.52
CA MET A 476 21.74 19.27 20.88
C MET A 476 22.91 19.66 21.79
N GLY A 477 23.95 18.82 21.85
CA GLY A 477 25.18 19.08 22.61
C GLY A 477 25.13 18.63 24.07
N GLU A 478 23.96 18.21 24.58
CA GLU A 478 23.78 17.75 25.95
C GLU A 478 23.64 16.23 26.02
N ALA A 479 24.30 15.60 27.00
CA ALA A 479 24.05 14.20 27.33
C ALA A 479 22.96 14.09 28.41
N GLY A 480 22.02 13.15 28.26
CA GLY A 480 20.92 12.96 29.20
C GLY A 480 21.31 12.13 30.43
N ASN A 481 20.75 12.49 31.58
CA ASN A 481 20.83 11.72 32.83
C ASN A 481 19.92 10.48 32.80
N SER A 482 20.24 9.47 33.60
CA SER A 482 19.39 8.28 33.78
C SER A 482 18.28 8.56 34.81
N TYR A 483 17.02 8.64 34.35
CA TYR A 483 15.85 8.97 35.18
C TYR A 483 15.18 7.77 35.86
N ALA A 484 15.79 6.58 35.78
CA ALA A 484 15.19 5.32 36.24
C ALA A 484 14.71 5.38 37.71
N PHE A 485 15.50 5.95 38.62
CA PHE A 485 15.13 6.06 40.03
C PHE A 485 14.00 7.06 40.29
N VAL A 486 13.91 8.14 39.52
CA VAL A 486 12.85 9.15 39.66
C VAL A 486 11.51 8.58 39.17
N ILE A 487 11.55 7.86 38.05
CA ILE A 487 10.40 7.13 37.50
C ILE A 487 9.94 6.04 38.48
N ALA A 488 10.86 5.24 39.01
CA ALA A 488 10.57 4.23 40.01
C ALA A 488 9.90 4.80 41.27
N ALA A 489 10.36 5.95 41.78
CA ALA A 489 9.77 6.61 42.93
C ALA A 489 8.30 6.98 42.69
N LYS A 490 8.02 7.59 41.54
CA LYS A 490 6.66 8.07 41.22
C LYS A 490 5.70 6.93 40.86
N LEU A 491 6.21 5.80 40.36
CA LEU A 491 5.46 4.56 40.16
C LEU A 491 5.18 3.80 41.47
N GLY A 492 5.66 4.29 42.61
CA GLY A 492 5.32 3.78 43.94
C GLY A 492 6.37 2.86 44.58
N ILE A 493 7.58 2.76 44.03
CA ILE A 493 8.67 2.06 44.72
C ILE A 493 9.06 2.83 45.99
N SER A 494 9.19 2.13 47.12
CA SER A 494 9.48 2.76 48.40
C SER A 494 10.81 3.50 48.40
N LYS A 495 10.86 4.65 49.10
CA LYS A 495 12.05 5.49 49.19
C LYS A 495 13.28 4.72 49.69
N ALA A 496 13.09 3.79 50.64
CA ALA A 496 14.16 2.94 51.17
C ALA A 496 14.78 2.02 50.10
N ILE A 497 13.98 1.45 49.19
CA ILE A 497 14.48 0.63 48.08
C ILE A 497 15.28 1.49 47.10
N ILE A 498 14.82 2.71 46.83
CA ILE A 498 15.49 3.64 45.90
C ILE A 498 16.82 4.12 46.47
N GLU A 499 16.85 4.48 47.75
CA GLU A 499 18.08 4.86 48.45
C GLU A 499 19.08 3.70 48.44
N ARG A 500 18.64 2.48 48.74
CA ARG A 500 19.48 1.28 48.66
C ARG A 500 19.99 1.03 47.24
N ALA A 501 19.14 1.15 46.23
CA ALA A 501 19.51 0.96 44.83
C ALA A 501 20.53 2.02 44.36
N ARG A 502 20.42 3.26 44.85
CA ARG A 502 21.38 4.34 44.58
C ARG A 502 22.75 4.02 45.20
N THR A 503 22.80 3.59 46.47
CA THR A 503 24.06 3.17 47.11
C THR A 503 24.74 2.02 46.36
N ILE A 504 23.98 1.05 45.87
CA ILE A 504 24.51 -0.06 45.06
C ILE A 504 25.02 0.45 43.70
N ALA A 505 24.28 1.34 43.03
CA ALA A 505 24.70 1.88 41.75
C ALA A 505 25.97 2.72 41.85
N ASP A 506 26.13 3.49 42.92
CA ASP A 506 27.30 4.35 43.12
C ASP A 506 28.56 3.53 43.48
N SER A 507 28.44 2.48 44.31
CA SER A 507 29.56 1.57 44.59
C SER A 507 30.01 0.77 43.35
N LEU A 508 29.07 0.42 42.46
CA LEU A 508 29.39 -0.23 41.18
C LEU A 508 30.09 0.72 40.19
N LYS A 509 29.85 2.04 40.27
CA LYS A 509 30.57 3.03 39.45
C LYS A 509 32.00 3.24 39.94
N GLU A 510 32.21 3.32 41.25
CA GLU A 510 33.55 3.48 41.85
C GLU A 510 34.47 2.32 41.49
N ASN A 511 33.96 1.09 41.47
CA ASN A 511 34.72 -0.10 41.06
C ASN A 511 35.00 -0.16 39.54
N ARG A 512 34.18 0.49 38.70
CA ARG A 512 34.39 0.54 37.23
C ARG A 512 35.35 1.66 36.79
N GLY A 513 35.61 2.65 37.64
CA GLY A 513 36.52 3.77 37.35
C GLY A 513 38.00 3.40 37.22
N GLN A 514 38.39 2.15 37.48
CA GLN A 514 39.78 1.69 37.40
C GLN A 514 40.18 1.08 36.04
N THR A 515 39.24 0.84 35.12
CA THR A 515 39.51 0.38 33.75
C THR A 515 39.31 1.52 32.76
N SER A 516 40.31 2.40 32.67
CA SER A 516 40.38 3.38 31.57
C SER A 516 40.74 2.67 30.26
N ILE A 517 39.90 2.81 29.24
CA ILE A 517 40.25 2.45 27.86
C ILE A 517 41.26 3.51 27.40
N PRO A 518 42.51 3.16 27.02
CA PRO A 518 43.43 4.14 26.50
C PRO A 518 42.93 4.59 25.13
N ALA A 519 42.70 5.89 24.97
CA ALA A 519 42.59 6.50 23.65
C ALA A 519 43.92 6.27 22.91
N GLN A 520 43.93 5.39 21.91
CA GLN A 520 45.11 5.21 21.07
C GLN A 520 45.34 6.51 20.28
N SER A 521 46.45 7.14 20.59
CA SER A 521 47.01 8.27 19.86
C SER A 521 47.29 7.88 18.41
N ALA A 522 46.94 8.80 17.52
CA ALA A 522 47.22 8.74 16.09
C ALA A 522 48.69 8.37 15.82
N ALA A 523 48.91 7.32 15.04
CA ALA A 523 50.20 7.01 14.43
C ALA A 523 50.21 7.43 12.95
N PRO A 524 51.35 7.89 12.42
CA PRO A 524 51.41 8.75 11.25
C PRO A 524 51.47 8.00 9.92
N SER A 525 51.16 8.75 8.87
CA SER A 525 51.34 8.47 7.44
C SER A 525 52.68 7.79 7.11
N GLY A 526 52.61 6.66 6.39
CA GLY A 526 53.77 6.04 5.76
C GLY A 526 53.44 4.73 5.05
N SER A 527 53.16 4.79 3.75
CA SER A 527 53.33 3.63 2.85
C SER A 527 54.83 3.45 2.58
N PRO A 528 55.31 2.20 2.40
CA PRO A 528 55.55 1.77 1.02
C PRO A 528 55.14 0.31 0.73
N TYR A 529 54.69 0.10 -0.50
CA TYR A 529 54.51 -1.18 -1.15
C TYR A 529 55.80 -2.03 -1.18
N ALA A 530 55.67 -3.35 -1.01
CA ALA A 530 56.53 -4.33 -1.68
C ALA A 530 55.79 -5.66 -1.92
N ARG A 531 55.85 -6.14 -3.16
CA ARG A 531 55.37 -7.44 -3.65
C ARG A 531 56.40 -8.55 -3.36
N SER A 532 55.93 -9.70 -2.91
CA SER A 532 56.46 -11.05 -3.20
C SER A 532 55.42 -12.05 -2.68
N GLY A 533 54.86 -12.99 -3.43
CA GLY A 533 55.56 -14.01 -4.22
C GLY A 533 55.59 -15.32 -3.44
N ARG A 534 54.57 -16.17 -3.69
CA ARG A 534 54.40 -17.63 -3.41
C ARG A 534 55.44 -18.35 -2.54
N ASP A 535 54.99 -19.13 -1.55
CA ASP A 535 54.94 -20.60 -1.71
C ASP A 535 54.12 -21.35 -0.63
N ASN A 536 53.64 -22.52 -1.04
CA ASN A 536 52.81 -23.50 -0.32
C ASN A 536 53.48 -24.12 0.92
N ARG A 537 52.65 -24.49 1.91
CA ARG A 537 52.61 -25.87 2.47
C ARG A 537 51.34 -26.15 3.26
N ASN A 538 50.72 -27.27 2.86
CA ASN A 538 49.59 -27.97 3.42
C ASN A 538 49.78 -28.40 4.88
N GLU A 539 48.68 -28.42 5.65
CA GLU A 539 48.36 -29.59 6.48
C GLU A 539 46.83 -29.76 6.69
N ASN A 540 46.31 -30.79 6.03
CA ASN A 540 45.29 -31.76 6.46
C ASN A 540 44.08 -31.33 7.30
N ARG A 541 42.88 -31.45 6.69
CA ARG A 541 41.77 -32.26 7.24
C ARG A 541 40.95 -32.89 6.10
N LYS A 542 40.71 -34.19 6.23
CA LYS A 542 40.18 -35.14 5.23
C LYS A 542 38.70 -34.90 4.86
N PRO A 543 38.28 -35.31 3.65
CA PRO A 543 36.90 -35.22 3.16
C PRO A 543 36.07 -36.44 3.56
N ILE A 544 34.77 -36.27 3.82
CA ILE A 544 33.80 -37.37 3.87
C ILE A 544 32.95 -37.29 2.61
N LYS A 545 33.00 -38.37 1.82
CA LYS A 545 32.21 -38.61 0.62
C LYS A 545 30.80 -39.12 0.97
N GLU A 546 29.91 -38.78 0.05
CA GLU A 546 28.51 -39.17 -0.10
C GLU A 546 28.23 -40.67 0.07
N VAL A 547 27.04 -40.96 0.62
CA VAL A 547 26.22 -42.09 0.16
C VAL A 547 24.83 -41.54 -0.13
N ALA A 548 24.42 -41.67 -1.38
CA ALA A 548 23.09 -41.35 -1.86
C ALA A 548 22.16 -42.54 -1.64
N GLU A 549 21.06 -42.35 -0.91
CA GLU A 549 19.83 -43.14 -1.05
C GLU A 549 18.63 -42.20 -0.86
N GLY A 550 17.77 -42.16 -1.88
CA GLY A 550 16.53 -41.39 -1.89
C GLY A 550 15.43 -42.03 -1.03
N GLY A 551 14.49 -41.21 -0.60
CA GLY A 551 13.30 -41.66 0.12
C GLY A 551 12.58 -40.50 0.81
N ASP A 552 11.71 -39.83 0.07
CA ASP A 552 10.78 -38.81 0.55
C ASP A 552 9.95 -39.38 1.72
N SER A 553 10.14 -38.84 2.93
CA SER A 553 9.28 -39.13 4.09
C SER A 553 8.77 -37.82 4.67
N LEU A 554 7.58 -37.43 4.21
CA LEU A 554 6.75 -36.41 4.82
C LEU A 554 6.60 -36.70 6.32
N LYS A 555 7.26 -35.90 7.17
CA LYS A 555 7.03 -35.91 8.63
C LYS A 555 5.54 -35.70 8.89
N LYS A 556 4.85 -36.74 9.37
CA LYS A 556 3.46 -36.65 9.86
C LYS A 556 3.42 -35.61 10.99
N ILE A 557 2.80 -34.46 10.74
CA ILE A 557 2.61 -33.40 11.73
C ILE A 557 1.66 -33.93 12.82
N SER A 558 2.14 -34.04 14.06
CA SER A 558 1.32 -34.41 15.22
C SER A 558 0.63 -33.18 15.82
N TRP A 559 -0.66 -33.31 16.12
CA TRP A 559 -1.52 -32.25 16.66
C TRP A 559 -1.85 -32.53 18.13
N SER A 560 -1.92 -31.49 18.95
CA SER A 560 -2.39 -31.56 20.34
C SER A 560 -3.51 -30.56 20.59
N VAL A 561 -4.49 -30.93 21.43
CA VAL A 561 -5.50 -29.99 21.93
C VAL A 561 -4.79 -28.88 22.71
N GLY A 562 -5.06 -27.62 22.34
CA GLY A 562 -4.38 -26.43 22.85
C GLY A 562 -3.32 -25.84 21.91
N ASP A 563 -2.94 -26.53 20.81
CA ASP A 563 -2.04 -25.96 19.80
C ASP A 563 -2.68 -24.72 19.16
N VAL A 564 -1.89 -23.67 18.93
CA VAL A 564 -2.33 -22.51 18.14
C VAL A 564 -2.04 -22.80 16.67
N VAL A 565 -3.07 -22.65 15.85
CA VAL A 565 -3.02 -22.84 14.41
C VAL A 565 -3.42 -21.57 13.71
N PHE A 566 -2.77 -21.27 12.59
CA PHE A 566 -3.14 -20.17 11.73
C PHE A 566 -4.08 -20.67 10.64
N ILE A 567 -5.21 -19.98 10.46
CA ILE A 567 -6.21 -20.29 9.42
C ILE A 567 -6.07 -19.26 8.30
N PRO A 568 -5.40 -19.59 7.16
CA PRO A 568 -5.08 -18.62 6.11
C PRO A 568 -6.32 -17.96 5.49
N GLN A 569 -7.42 -18.69 5.37
CA GLN A 569 -8.67 -18.19 4.78
C GLN A 569 -9.32 -17.10 5.64
N LEU A 570 -9.17 -17.18 6.96
CA LEU A 570 -9.71 -16.18 7.90
C LEU A 570 -8.66 -15.13 8.30
N ARG A 571 -7.39 -15.34 7.91
CA ARG A 571 -6.21 -14.57 8.35
C ARG A 571 -6.16 -14.36 9.87
N LYS A 572 -6.64 -15.35 10.64
CA LYS A 572 -6.74 -15.30 12.10
C LYS A 572 -6.11 -16.54 12.73
N PRO A 573 -5.50 -16.43 13.92
CA PRO A 573 -5.11 -17.58 14.72
C PRO A 573 -6.33 -18.19 15.41
N GLY A 574 -6.28 -19.49 15.67
CA GLY A 574 -7.25 -20.23 16.46
C GLY A 574 -6.56 -21.32 17.29
N VAL A 575 -7.25 -21.81 18.32
CA VAL A 575 -6.72 -22.83 19.23
C VAL A 575 -7.40 -24.17 18.96
N VAL A 576 -6.65 -25.24 18.77
CA VAL A 576 -7.19 -26.58 18.52
C VAL A 576 -8.00 -27.03 19.73
N TYR A 577 -9.32 -27.15 19.54
CA TYR A 577 -10.27 -27.60 20.55
C TYR A 577 -10.48 -29.11 20.49
N ARG A 578 -10.53 -29.70 19.28
CA ARG A 578 -10.69 -31.14 19.05
C ARG A 578 -9.73 -31.60 17.96
N LEU A 579 -9.09 -32.76 18.14
CA LEU A 579 -8.17 -33.36 17.17
C LEU A 579 -8.89 -33.79 15.87
N PRO A 580 -8.16 -33.97 14.75
CA PRO A 580 -8.77 -34.36 13.49
C PRO A 580 -9.47 -35.72 13.58
N ASP A 581 -10.69 -35.79 13.03
CA ASP A 581 -11.45 -37.03 12.81
C ASP A 581 -10.84 -37.89 11.69
N GLU A 582 -11.44 -39.05 11.40
CA GLU A 582 -11.00 -39.96 10.33
C GLU A 582 -11.02 -39.32 8.92
N LYS A 583 -11.79 -38.24 8.75
CA LYS A 583 -11.87 -37.44 7.51
C LYS A 583 -10.89 -36.25 7.52
N GLY A 584 -10.11 -36.08 8.59
CA GLY A 584 -9.13 -35.02 8.76
C GLY A 584 -9.70 -33.67 9.22
N ASN A 585 -10.96 -33.62 9.65
CA ASN A 585 -11.59 -32.39 10.13
C ASN A 585 -11.36 -32.21 11.62
N MET A 586 -10.90 -31.04 12.03
CA MET A 586 -10.66 -30.68 13.42
C MET A 586 -11.45 -29.45 13.83
N ILE A 587 -11.74 -29.30 15.12
CA ILE A 587 -12.45 -28.14 15.64
C ILE A 587 -11.43 -27.17 16.23
N VAL A 588 -11.45 -25.94 15.73
CA VAL A 588 -10.57 -24.86 16.17
C VAL A 588 -11.42 -23.72 16.74
N GLN A 589 -11.06 -23.23 17.92
CA GLN A 589 -11.71 -22.08 18.54
C GLN A 589 -11.05 -20.78 18.06
N VAL A 590 -11.81 -19.93 17.39
CA VAL A 590 -11.38 -18.61 16.87
C VAL A 590 -12.27 -17.55 17.50
N GLN A 591 -11.69 -16.62 18.27
CA GLN A 591 -12.43 -15.51 18.89
C GLN A 591 -13.71 -15.93 19.66
N LYS A 592 -13.66 -17.09 20.34
CA LYS A 592 -14.74 -17.72 21.14
C LYS A 592 -15.79 -18.52 20.35
N GLU A 593 -15.69 -18.58 19.03
CA GLU A 593 -16.52 -19.46 18.19
C GLU A 593 -15.74 -20.73 17.81
N LYS A 594 -16.43 -21.88 17.73
CA LYS A 594 -15.85 -23.16 17.34
C LYS A 594 -16.13 -23.40 15.87
N ILE A 595 -15.08 -23.59 15.08
CA ILE A 595 -15.17 -23.77 13.63
C ILE A 595 -14.55 -25.12 13.26
N THR A 596 -15.27 -25.92 12.48
CA THR A 596 -14.77 -27.18 11.92
C THR A 596 -13.97 -26.89 10.65
N ILE A 597 -12.69 -27.29 10.62
CA ILE A 597 -11.81 -27.05 9.48
C ILE A 597 -10.89 -28.25 9.25
N ASN A 598 -10.67 -28.58 7.96
CA ASN A 598 -9.77 -29.67 7.61
C ASN A 598 -8.31 -29.31 7.94
N HIS A 599 -7.57 -30.24 8.54
CA HIS A 599 -6.19 -30.03 8.98
C HIS A 599 -5.23 -29.61 7.86
N LYS A 600 -5.54 -29.89 6.59
CA LYS A 600 -4.76 -29.44 5.43
C LYS A 600 -4.89 -27.94 5.13
N ARG A 601 -5.92 -27.28 5.67
CA ARG A 601 -6.23 -25.86 5.44
C ARG A 601 -5.76 -24.95 6.56
N ILE A 602 -4.98 -25.48 7.51
CA ILE A 602 -4.44 -24.75 8.65
C ILE A 602 -2.93 -25.02 8.77
N ARG A 603 -2.21 -24.12 9.41
CA ARG A 603 -0.78 -24.28 9.66
C ARG A 603 -0.52 -24.24 11.15
N LYS A 604 0.24 -25.21 11.69
CA LYS A 604 0.67 -25.20 13.09
C LYS A 604 1.51 -23.94 13.32
N PHE A 605 1.12 -23.14 14.29
CA PHE A 605 1.72 -21.84 14.56
C PHE A 605 2.51 -21.88 15.87
N ILE A 606 1.91 -22.36 16.96
CA ILE A 606 2.57 -22.51 18.26
C ILE A 606 2.10 -23.81 18.92
N ASP A 607 3.03 -24.59 19.49
CA ASP A 607 2.70 -25.81 20.24
C ASP A 607 2.20 -25.46 21.65
N LYS A 608 1.21 -26.21 22.15
CA LYS A 608 0.59 -25.94 23.46
C LYS A 608 1.61 -25.83 24.61
N LYS A 609 2.73 -26.57 24.53
CA LYS A 609 3.78 -26.59 25.56
C LYS A 609 4.48 -25.25 25.78
N HIS A 610 4.41 -24.36 24.78
CA HIS A 610 4.99 -23.02 24.84
C HIS A 610 4.00 -21.96 25.37
N LEU A 611 2.73 -22.33 25.55
CA LEU A 611 1.65 -21.39 25.90
C LEU A 611 1.10 -21.62 27.30
N TYR A 612 1.17 -22.84 27.83
CA TYR A 612 0.54 -23.20 29.09
C TYR A 612 1.55 -23.83 30.06
N PRO A 613 1.56 -23.43 31.35
CA PRO A 613 2.50 -23.92 32.33
C PRO A 613 2.19 -25.38 32.73
N GLY A 614 3.10 -26.29 32.38
CA GLY A 614 3.03 -27.72 32.73
C GLY A 614 2.23 -28.58 31.75
N GLU A 615 2.59 -29.86 31.59
CA GLU A 615 1.97 -30.76 30.60
C GLU A 615 0.48 -31.06 30.87
N ASN A 616 0.04 -30.91 32.12
CA ASN A 616 -1.33 -31.17 32.59
C ASN A 616 -2.16 -29.90 32.82
N TYR A 617 -1.88 -28.81 32.09
CA TYR A 617 -2.66 -27.58 32.21
C TYR A 617 -4.13 -27.80 31.82
N ASP A 618 -5.05 -27.33 32.68
CA ASP A 618 -6.49 -27.48 32.47
C ASP A 618 -6.99 -26.59 31.33
N MET A 619 -7.24 -27.20 30.17
CA MET A 619 -7.69 -26.51 28.96
C MET A 619 -9.12 -25.98 29.05
N ASP A 620 -9.92 -26.40 30.04
CA ASP A 620 -11.22 -25.79 30.31
C ASP A 620 -11.08 -24.30 30.67
N ILE A 621 -9.91 -23.88 31.18
CA ILE A 621 -9.59 -22.47 31.44
C ILE A 621 -9.59 -21.64 30.14
N VAL A 622 -9.19 -22.26 29.03
CA VAL A 622 -9.06 -21.64 27.71
C VAL A 622 -10.37 -21.72 26.93
N PHE A 623 -11.08 -22.84 27.04
CA PHE A 623 -12.22 -23.15 26.19
C PHE A 623 -13.60 -22.88 26.81
N ASP A 624 -13.69 -22.69 28.13
CA ASP A 624 -14.97 -22.53 28.82
C ASP A 624 -15.09 -21.19 29.58
N THR A 625 -16.32 -20.70 29.71
CA THR A 625 -16.60 -19.43 30.38
C THR A 625 -16.32 -19.54 31.88
N VAL A 626 -15.96 -18.42 32.52
CA VAL A 626 -15.73 -18.36 33.97
C VAL A 626 -16.97 -18.81 34.75
N GLU A 627 -18.16 -18.54 34.21
CA GLU A 627 -19.43 -18.91 34.82
C GLU A 627 -19.67 -20.43 34.77
N ASN A 628 -19.44 -21.08 33.63
CA ASN A 628 -19.56 -22.54 33.49
C ASN A 628 -18.52 -23.29 34.32
N ARG A 629 -17.29 -22.77 34.41
CA ARG A 629 -16.26 -23.33 35.29
C ARG A 629 -16.64 -23.27 36.77
N LYS A 630 -17.28 -22.18 37.22
CA LYS A 630 -17.83 -22.05 38.58
C LYS A 630 -18.98 -23.03 38.82
N LYS A 631 -19.92 -23.14 37.87
CA LYS A 631 -21.04 -24.10 37.94
C LYS A 631 -20.53 -25.55 38.04
N ARG A 632 -19.53 -25.92 37.22
CA ARG A 632 -18.89 -27.26 37.23
C ARG A 632 -18.16 -27.55 38.53
N HIS A 633 -17.43 -26.58 39.07
CA HIS A 633 -16.74 -26.75 40.36
C HIS A 633 -17.74 -26.90 41.53
N LEU A 634 -18.88 -26.21 41.50
CA LEU A 634 -19.96 -26.37 42.46
C LEU A 634 -20.63 -27.75 42.36
N MET A 635 -20.92 -28.22 41.13
CA MET A 635 -21.51 -29.54 40.88
C MET A 635 -20.59 -30.69 41.26
N GLY A 636 -19.27 -30.53 41.09
CA GLY A 636 -18.28 -31.53 41.52
C GLY A 636 -18.15 -31.68 43.04
N LYS A 637 -18.63 -30.71 43.83
CA LYS A 637 -18.58 -30.72 45.30
C LYS A 637 -19.90 -31.17 45.96
N ARG A 638 -21.04 -30.96 45.30
CA ARG A 638 -22.38 -31.35 45.78
C ARG A 638 -23.41 -31.32 44.65
N HIS A 639 -24.47 -32.12 44.75
CA HIS A 639 -25.63 -32.00 43.86
C HIS A 639 -26.36 -30.67 44.13
N VAL A 640 -26.71 -29.94 43.07
CA VAL A 640 -27.44 -28.66 43.15
C VAL A 640 -28.61 -28.73 42.17
N GLU A 641 -29.83 -28.80 42.70
CA GLU A 641 -31.07 -28.91 41.93
C GLU A 641 -31.28 -27.66 41.04
N GLY A 642 -31.59 -27.87 39.75
CA GLY A 642 -31.88 -26.79 38.79
C GLY A 642 -30.66 -26.11 38.13
N LEU A 643 -29.42 -26.50 38.46
CA LEU A 643 -28.22 -25.97 37.82
C LEU A 643 -27.89 -26.79 36.56
N ILE A 644 -27.84 -26.16 35.39
CA ILE A 644 -27.56 -26.82 34.10
C ILE A 644 -26.37 -26.12 33.43
N ILE A 645 -25.44 -26.88 32.86
CA ILE A 645 -24.37 -26.37 31.99
C ILE A 645 -24.76 -26.68 30.56
N GLU A 646 -25.22 -25.67 29.82
CA GLU A 646 -25.45 -25.80 28.38
C GLU A 646 -24.10 -25.83 27.66
N LYS A 647 -23.79 -26.96 27.02
CA LYS A 647 -22.69 -27.05 26.05
C LYS A 647 -23.24 -26.57 24.70
N PRO A 648 -22.54 -25.69 23.96
CA PRO A 648 -22.95 -25.37 22.59
C PRO A 648 -23.03 -26.67 21.79
N GLY A 649 -24.16 -26.86 21.10
CA GLY A 649 -24.59 -28.12 20.48
C GLY A 649 -23.52 -28.76 19.61
N GLU A 650 -23.49 -30.10 19.65
CA GLU A 650 -22.76 -30.94 18.71
C GLU A 650 -23.61 -31.06 17.44
N ASP A 651 -23.42 -30.13 16.49
CA ASP A 651 -23.78 -30.30 15.08
C ASP A 651 -22.54 -30.02 14.21
#